data_AF-A0AA94JI82-F1
#
_entry.id   AF-A0AA94JI82-F1
#
_cell.length_a   1.000
_cell.length_b   1.000
_cell.length_c   1.000
_cell.angle_alpha   90.00
_cell.angle_beta   90.00
_cell.angle_gamma   90.00
#
_symmetry.space_group_name_H-M   'P 1'
#
loop_
_entity.id
_entity.type
_entity.pdbx_description
1 polymer ?
#
loop_
_entity_poly.entity_id
_entity_poly.type
_entity_poly.pdbx_seq_one_letter_code
_entity_poly.pdbx_strand_id
1 'polypeptide(L)'
;MLSYRFTATGKLQFFWPAVDTSSGERTCTLLVPSNVAVDAVQILANAVVVQCVRVAAKSYGWFIEGLKQTFKFLERSPECHLPPHDWDEFFDHFFESHLHSSKKRALKSTLVYWQSVESLFKQSRSEGLLPLNVILPSGGAMSGVLDGIDTPLGHEPSMVGIPTTPDELLPKIYLCNDSLHLEADQYLLKLKTRMELASTTVVSACTQYWDTMLKCHEKGRELIDEIPVDEVQRIINGGDFFVDGVHIAHPDNPKGLNWFLAVARHYAVNDLQLNTVTIDALRGRAFFRRLFSIDGVRKKLVAKMVEAAGDYAIRKKTKNETLNRLLGFLCPRDCGAACSILMSENPKFTAEAIGNSTLYTRGGKPYIRTEADLERIIFSVDKPRAGKRKVSGLPPLSAKIVMDVMACTKELRSRLIASGHPGWRKMFIISTRNKIGTSGEIPQSLHTGSGVSLFKVLIDELAIGGIHKDGFTLKKIRATEGIIRFLETGNLRAVADLLGNSVAVVKSNYIPDFLRLKWATRGLRMMQQKLIIVATDGTPWEDEATDFTSPETRVIFIQKMLRDAVNGDAFSEIIRQRFKGHLRSGDELIKAIEDRELLIVLSPESLAALYAHEASILNKGATEQTSEQPNTHSPTLPSLSNGDDGSKYANIPAEAIPALARLIRASATMSKADLQLSEKIIIDKLSGDVQSQLAATHIEAMALLEQHKDKVTFAYSIRAQLGGDDAEV
;
A
#
# COMPACT_ATOMS: atom_id res chain seq x y z
N MET A 1 -20.81 11.45 -20.54
CA MET A 1 -20.91 10.02 -20.88
C MET A 1 -20.37 9.85 -22.29
N LEU A 2 -20.01 8.64 -22.73
CA LEU A 2 -19.67 8.43 -24.15
C LEU A 2 -20.94 8.58 -24.99
N SER A 3 -20.86 9.35 -26.05
CA SER A 3 -21.94 9.55 -27.01
C SER A 3 -21.37 9.47 -28.43
N TYR A 4 -22.23 9.20 -29.41
CA TYR A 4 -21.83 9.22 -30.81
C TYR A 4 -22.87 9.94 -31.67
N ARG A 5 -22.43 10.37 -32.86
CA ARG A 5 -23.29 10.93 -33.90
C ARG A 5 -22.78 10.51 -35.28
N PHE A 6 -23.70 10.42 -36.24
CA PHE A 6 -23.36 10.31 -37.66
C PHE A 6 -23.19 11.69 -38.26
N THR A 7 -22.13 11.87 -39.05
CA THR A 7 -21.97 13.07 -39.87
C THR A 7 -22.64 12.87 -41.22
N ALA A 8 -23.04 13.97 -41.86
CA ALA A 8 -23.57 13.98 -43.23
C ALA A 8 -22.59 13.39 -44.27
N THR A 9 -21.33 13.20 -43.90
CA THR A 9 -20.25 12.66 -44.73
C THR A 9 -20.01 11.16 -44.53
N GLY A 10 -20.95 10.43 -43.92
CA GLY A 10 -20.83 8.99 -43.68
C GLY A 10 -19.78 8.61 -42.62
N LYS A 11 -19.49 9.51 -41.68
CA LYS A 11 -18.53 9.24 -40.59
C LYS A 11 -19.26 9.03 -39.27
N LEU A 12 -18.74 8.12 -38.46
CA LEU A 12 -19.18 7.89 -37.09
C LEU A 12 -18.24 8.64 -36.13
N GLN A 13 -18.78 9.59 -35.38
CA GLN A 13 -17.99 10.38 -34.42
C GLN A 13 -18.40 10.06 -32.99
N PHE A 14 -17.47 9.53 -32.20
CA PHE A 14 -17.59 9.39 -30.75
C PHE A 14 -17.04 10.61 -30.03
N PHE A 15 -17.68 11.03 -28.95
CA PHE A 15 -17.22 12.13 -28.10
C PHE A 15 -17.53 11.86 -26.62
N TRP A 16 -16.62 12.27 -25.74
CA TRP A 16 -16.78 12.12 -24.29
C TRP A 16 -15.98 13.15 -23.49
N PRO A 17 -16.47 13.55 -22.30
CA PRO A 17 -15.75 14.47 -21.43
C PRO A 17 -14.37 13.92 -21.00
N ALA A 18 -13.35 14.75 -21.10
CA ALA A 18 -11.97 14.43 -20.74
C ALA A 18 -11.31 15.61 -20.03
N VAL A 19 -11.14 15.50 -18.71
CA VAL A 19 -10.64 16.59 -17.85
C VAL A 19 -9.14 16.86 -18.06
N ASP A 20 -8.43 15.95 -18.74
CA ASP A 20 -7.00 16.02 -19.01
C ASP A 20 -6.65 16.69 -20.34
N THR A 21 -7.64 16.97 -21.20
CA THR A 21 -7.49 17.73 -22.45
C THR A 21 -7.83 19.20 -22.25
N SER A 22 -7.20 20.08 -23.02
CA SER A 22 -7.47 21.53 -22.97
C SER A 22 -8.89 21.89 -23.40
N SER A 23 -9.50 21.09 -24.27
CA SER A 23 -10.89 21.23 -24.74
C SER A 23 -11.94 20.72 -23.73
N GLY A 24 -11.55 19.97 -22.70
CA GLY A 24 -12.49 19.31 -21.79
C GLY A 24 -13.24 18.12 -22.40
N GLU A 25 -13.01 17.80 -23.67
CA GLU A 25 -13.64 16.72 -24.43
C GLU A 25 -12.62 15.99 -25.32
N ARG A 26 -12.79 14.68 -25.49
CA ARG A 26 -12.08 13.86 -26.49
C ARG A 26 -13.06 13.44 -27.57
N THR A 27 -12.60 13.45 -28.81
CA THR A 27 -13.36 13.00 -29.97
C THR A 27 -12.60 11.94 -30.76
N CYS A 28 -13.28 10.90 -31.24
CA CYS A 28 -12.75 9.92 -32.17
C CYS A 28 -13.67 9.81 -33.37
N THR A 29 -13.12 9.92 -34.59
CA THR A 29 -13.90 9.84 -35.83
C THR A 29 -13.47 8.62 -36.63
N LEU A 30 -14.43 7.81 -37.04
CA LEU A 30 -14.25 6.62 -37.85
C LEU A 30 -14.96 6.80 -39.21
N LEU A 31 -14.31 6.36 -40.28
CA LEU A 31 -14.95 6.23 -41.59
C LEU A 31 -15.78 4.94 -41.58
N VAL A 32 -17.04 5.02 -41.99
CA VAL A 32 -17.91 3.84 -42.10
C VAL A 32 -17.71 3.24 -43.49
N PRO A 33 -17.28 1.96 -43.60
CA PRO A 33 -17.14 1.31 -44.90
C PRO A 33 -18.50 1.10 -45.59
N SER A 34 -18.53 1.12 -46.92
CA SER A 34 -19.77 1.01 -47.72
C SER A 34 -20.42 -0.38 -47.67
N ASN A 35 -19.66 -1.41 -47.28
CA ASN A 35 -20.09 -2.80 -47.11
C ASN A 35 -20.67 -3.09 -45.71
N VAL A 36 -20.97 -2.07 -44.91
CA VAL A 36 -21.63 -2.19 -43.60
C VAL A 36 -23.04 -1.63 -43.68
N ALA A 37 -24.03 -2.46 -43.36
CA ALA A 37 -25.42 -2.02 -43.30
C ALA A 37 -25.62 -0.99 -42.17
N VAL A 38 -26.47 0.01 -42.38
CA VAL A 38 -26.65 1.16 -41.47
C VAL A 38 -27.13 0.73 -40.08
N ASP A 39 -28.02 -0.27 -40.03
CA ASP A 39 -28.49 -0.93 -38.82
C ASP A 39 -27.36 -1.65 -38.07
N ALA A 40 -26.48 -2.36 -38.78
CA ALA A 40 -25.32 -3.00 -38.19
C ALA A 40 -24.34 -1.98 -37.58
N VAL A 41 -24.11 -0.84 -38.24
CA VAL A 41 -23.29 0.25 -37.68
C VAL A 41 -23.89 0.80 -36.40
N GLN A 42 -25.21 0.98 -36.36
CA GLN A 42 -25.94 1.46 -35.19
C GLN A 42 -25.80 0.48 -34.02
N ILE A 43 -25.96 -0.82 -34.27
CA ILE A 43 -25.80 -1.87 -33.25
C ILE A 43 -24.37 -1.89 -32.72
N LEU A 44 -23.37 -1.84 -33.60
CA LEU A 44 -21.96 -1.81 -33.19
C LEU A 44 -21.62 -0.54 -32.37
N ALA A 45 -22.12 0.62 -32.78
CA ALA A 45 -21.91 1.88 -32.05
C ALA A 45 -22.57 1.82 -30.65
N ASN A 46 -23.78 1.28 -30.56
CA ASN A 46 -24.47 1.05 -29.29
C ASN A 46 -23.71 0.06 -28.40
N ALA A 47 -23.20 -1.03 -28.96
CA ALA A 47 -22.40 -2.00 -28.22
C ALA A 47 -21.17 -1.35 -27.58
N VAL A 48 -20.46 -0.47 -28.31
CA VAL A 48 -19.36 0.33 -27.75
C VAL A 48 -19.84 1.22 -26.60
N VAL A 49 -20.97 1.93 -26.76
CA VAL A 49 -21.52 2.78 -25.70
C VAL A 49 -21.86 1.97 -24.46
N VAL A 50 -22.55 0.84 -24.61
CA VAL A 50 -22.97 -0.04 -23.51
C VAL A 50 -21.76 -0.57 -22.74
N GLN A 51 -20.72 -1.02 -23.45
CA GLN A 51 -19.45 -1.43 -22.82
C GLN A 51 -18.80 -0.29 -22.05
N CYS A 52 -18.85 0.92 -22.61
CA CYS A 52 -18.26 2.11 -22.02
C CYS A 52 -19.02 2.65 -20.79
N VAL A 53 -20.29 2.27 -20.57
CA VAL A 53 -21.04 2.65 -19.36
C VAL A 53 -20.39 2.06 -18.10
N ARG A 54 -19.81 0.86 -18.20
CA ARG A 54 -19.32 0.10 -17.04
C ARG A 54 -17.82 0.31 -16.75
N VAL A 55 -17.15 1.13 -17.55
CA VAL A 55 -15.68 1.31 -17.50
C VAL A 55 -15.28 2.78 -17.39
N ALA A 56 -14.02 3.03 -17.02
CA ALA A 56 -13.49 4.38 -16.94
C ALA A 56 -13.28 4.99 -18.33
N ALA A 57 -13.45 6.31 -18.46
CA ALA A 57 -13.36 7.05 -19.73
C ALA A 57 -12.04 6.86 -20.50
N LYS A 58 -10.93 6.57 -19.81
CA LYS A 58 -9.64 6.26 -20.45
C LYS A 58 -9.68 4.97 -21.28
N SER A 59 -10.57 4.03 -20.94
CA SER A 59 -10.72 2.75 -21.62
C SER A 59 -11.60 2.84 -22.85
N TYR A 60 -12.33 3.94 -23.05
CA TYR A 60 -13.22 4.11 -24.20
C TYR A 60 -12.47 3.95 -25.53
N GLY A 61 -11.23 4.45 -25.59
CA GLY A 61 -10.37 4.28 -26.76
C GLY A 61 -10.09 2.81 -27.12
N TRP A 62 -10.01 1.90 -26.13
CA TRP A 62 -9.82 0.47 -26.38
C TRP A 62 -11.05 -0.17 -27.03
N PHE A 63 -12.24 0.15 -26.55
CA PHE A 63 -13.50 -0.35 -27.15
C PHE A 63 -13.74 0.24 -28.55
N ILE A 64 -13.46 1.54 -28.73
CA ILE A 64 -13.53 2.19 -30.05
C ILE A 64 -12.50 1.59 -31.01
N GLU A 65 -11.32 1.18 -30.52
CA GLU A 65 -10.31 0.53 -31.34
C GLU A 65 -10.80 -0.82 -31.87
N GLY A 66 -11.58 -1.59 -31.11
CA GLY A 66 -12.22 -2.82 -31.62
C GLY A 66 -13.06 -2.56 -32.87
N LEU A 67 -13.95 -1.56 -32.81
CA LEU A 67 -14.79 -1.14 -33.93
C LEU A 67 -13.95 -0.65 -35.12
N LYS A 68 -12.88 0.10 -34.85
CA LYS A 68 -11.96 0.60 -35.87
C LYS A 68 -11.18 -0.53 -36.55
N GLN A 69 -10.80 -1.59 -35.83
CA GLN A 69 -10.17 -2.76 -36.45
C GLN A 69 -11.18 -3.51 -37.35
N THR A 70 -12.43 -3.64 -36.91
CA THR A 70 -13.52 -4.20 -37.74
C THR A 70 -13.72 -3.41 -39.04
N PHE A 71 -13.83 -2.08 -38.97
CA PHE A 71 -14.00 -1.25 -40.16
C PHE A 71 -12.78 -1.30 -41.09
N LYS A 72 -11.56 -1.33 -40.54
CA LYS A 72 -10.34 -1.48 -41.35
C LYS A 72 -10.25 -2.84 -42.05
N PHE A 73 -10.77 -3.89 -41.45
CA PHE A 73 -10.85 -5.19 -42.08
C PHE A 73 -11.84 -5.16 -43.25
N LEU A 74 -13.06 -4.66 -43.02
CA LEU A 74 -14.09 -4.53 -44.06
C LEU A 74 -13.66 -3.61 -45.21
N GLU A 75 -12.86 -2.58 -44.94
CA GLU A 75 -12.30 -1.71 -45.98
C GLU A 75 -11.24 -2.42 -46.85
N ARG A 76 -10.54 -3.43 -46.30
CA ARG A 76 -9.52 -4.23 -47.02
C ARG A 76 -10.11 -5.45 -47.73
N SER A 77 -11.24 -5.94 -47.25
CA SER A 77 -11.97 -7.10 -47.75
C SER A 77 -13.36 -6.66 -48.23
N PRO A 78 -13.45 -5.96 -49.38
CA PRO A 78 -14.71 -5.43 -49.91
C PRO A 78 -15.75 -6.52 -50.21
N GLU A 79 -15.32 -7.77 -50.40
CA GLU A 79 -16.16 -8.97 -50.54
C GLU A 79 -16.89 -9.37 -49.25
N CYS A 80 -16.40 -8.96 -48.09
CA CYS A 80 -17.06 -9.21 -46.81
C CYS A 80 -18.11 -8.12 -46.56
N HIS A 81 -19.31 -8.52 -46.14
CA HIS A 81 -20.37 -7.61 -45.74
C HIS A 81 -20.74 -7.81 -44.27
N LEU A 82 -21.30 -6.78 -43.64
CA LEU A 82 -21.83 -6.88 -42.28
C LEU A 82 -23.31 -6.42 -42.26
N PRO A 83 -24.25 -7.30 -41.86
CA PRO A 83 -24.06 -8.70 -41.45
C PRO A 83 -23.67 -9.63 -42.63
N PRO A 84 -22.79 -10.62 -42.42
CA PRO A 84 -22.41 -11.60 -43.45
C PRO A 84 -23.48 -12.68 -43.64
N HIS A 85 -23.37 -13.44 -44.73
CA HIS A 85 -24.17 -14.64 -44.96
C HIS A 85 -23.74 -15.81 -44.07
N ASP A 86 -22.42 -16.00 -43.92
CA ASP A 86 -21.82 -16.99 -43.04
C ASP A 86 -20.95 -16.27 -41.98
N TRP A 87 -21.32 -16.43 -40.71
CA TRP A 87 -20.62 -15.79 -39.60
C TRP A 87 -19.32 -16.51 -39.22
N ASP A 88 -19.26 -17.83 -39.37
CA ASP A 88 -18.08 -18.60 -38.97
C ASP A 88 -16.95 -18.34 -39.99
N GLU A 89 -17.25 -18.38 -41.29
CA GLU A 89 -16.30 -18.00 -42.36
C GLU A 89 -15.81 -16.55 -42.20
N PHE A 90 -16.72 -15.62 -41.87
CA PHE A 90 -16.37 -14.23 -41.62
C PHE A 90 -15.35 -14.08 -40.47
N PHE A 91 -15.57 -14.76 -39.34
CA PHE A 91 -14.68 -14.63 -38.18
C PHE A 91 -13.34 -15.35 -38.38
N ASP A 92 -13.32 -16.47 -39.08
CA ASP A 92 -12.07 -17.15 -39.43
C ASP A 92 -11.21 -16.27 -40.36
N HIS A 93 -11.81 -15.71 -41.41
CA HIS A 93 -11.11 -14.81 -42.32
C HIS A 93 -10.65 -13.52 -41.62
N PHE A 94 -11.50 -12.94 -40.76
CA PHE A 94 -11.13 -11.75 -40.00
C PHE A 94 -10.00 -12.03 -39.02
N PHE A 95 -10.05 -13.16 -38.30
CA PHE A 95 -9.01 -13.52 -37.35
C PHE A 95 -7.67 -13.78 -38.05
N GLU A 96 -7.68 -14.55 -39.14
CA GLU A 96 -6.51 -14.80 -39.97
C GLU A 96 -5.91 -13.47 -40.49
N SER A 97 -6.74 -12.61 -41.10
CA SER A 97 -6.33 -11.29 -41.60
C SER A 97 -5.77 -10.39 -40.48
N HIS A 98 -6.35 -10.44 -39.28
CA HIS A 98 -5.88 -9.68 -38.12
C HIS A 98 -4.50 -10.16 -37.65
N LEU A 99 -4.25 -11.47 -37.63
CA LEU A 99 -2.94 -12.05 -37.32
C LEU A 99 -1.90 -11.71 -38.39
N HIS A 100 -2.23 -11.84 -39.69
CA HIS A 100 -1.30 -11.62 -40.80
C HIS A 100 -1.05 -10.15 -41.16
N SER A 101 -2.02 -9.26 -40.94
CA SER A 101 -1.84 -7.81 -41.16
C SER A 101 -0.88 -7.16 -40.15
N SER A 102 -0.43 -7.93 -39.15
CA SER A 102 0.39 -7.48 -38.05
C SER A 102 1.90 -7.60 -38.27
N LYS A 103 2.41 -7.73 -39.51
CA LYS A 103 3.85 -7.90 -39.83
C LYS A 103 4.86 -6.93 -39.16
N LYS A 104 4.39 -5.84 -38.52
CA LYS A 104 5.19 -4.88 -37.73
C LYS A 104 4.89 -4.84 -36.22
N ARG A 105 3.90 -5.60 -35.72
CA ARG A 105 3.43 -5.59 -34.32
C ARG A 105 3.77 -6.93 -33.65
N ALA A 106 4.20 -6.89 -32.40
CA ALA A 106 4.43 -8.09 -31.60
C ALA A 106 3.12 -8.88 -31.41
N LEU A 107 3.19 -10.21 -31.47
CA LEU A 107 2.03 -11.10 -31.36
C LEU A 107 1.15 -10.80 -30.13
N LYS A 108 1.77 -10.57 -28.96
CA LYS A 108 1.05 -10.19 -27.72
C LYS A 108 0.20 -8.93 -27.91
N SER A 109 0.70 -7.92 -28.63
CA SER A 109 -0.07 -6.70 -28.93
C SER A 109 -1.20 -6.98 -29.91
N THR A 110 -0.97 -7.81 -30.93
CA THR A 110 -1.99 -8.23 -31.90
C THR A 110 -3.16 -8.93 -31.22
N LEU A 111 -2.87 -9.87 -30.32
CA LEU A 111 -3.87 -10.57 -29.52
C LEU A 111 -4.67 -9.63 -28.59
N VAL A 112 -4.01 -8.65 -27.95
CA VAL A 112 -4.71 -7.64 -27.13
C VAL A 112 -5.68 -6.78 -27.94
N TYR A 113 -5.35 -6.43 -29.19
CA TYR A 113 -6.31 -5.76 -30.07
C TYR A 113 -7.44 -6.69 -30.50
N TRP A 114 -7.16 -7.97 -30.73
CA TRP A 114 -8.21 -8.93 -31.03
C TRP A 114 -9.22 -9.07 -29.86
N GLN A 115 -8.75 -9.05 -28.61
CA GLN A 115 -9.64 -9.06 -27.45
C GLN A 115 -10.64 -7.89 -27.44
N SER A 116 -10.27 -6.73 -28.01
CA SER A 116 -11.21 -5.60 -28.16
C SER A 116 -12.30 -5.87 -29.21
N VAL A 117 -11.95 -6.54 -30.30
CA VAL A 117 -12.87 -7.00 -31.35
C VAL A 117 -13.79 -8.08 -30.80
N GLU A 118 -13.21 -9.09 -30.14
CA GLU A 118 -13.94 -10.19 -29.50
C GLU A 118 -14.95 -9.65 -28.47
N SER A 119 -14.52 -8.70 -27.63
CA SER A 119 -15.41 -8.04 -26.66
C SER A 119 -16.57 -7.33 -27.38
N LEU A 120 -16.30 -6.55 -28.42
CA LEU A 120 -17.31 -5.82 -29.19
C LEU A 120 -18.39 -6.79 -29.71
N PHE A 121 -18.01 -7.85 -30.41
CA PHE A 121 -18.97 -8.80 -30.96
C PHE A 121 -19.70 -9.61 -29.88
N LYS A 122 -19.05 -9.94 -28.75
CA LYS A 122 -19.77 -10.52 -27.59
C LYS A 122 -20.89 -9.62 -27.08
N GLN A 123 -20.68 -8.30 -27.08
CA GLN A 123 -21.73 -7.34 -26.71
C GLN A 123 -22.79 -7.23 -27.81
N SER A 124 -22.40 -7.13 -29.07
CA SER A 124 -23.33 -7.03 -30.20
C SER A 124 -24.22 -8.27 -30.35
N ARG A 125 -23.78 -9.43 -29.85
CA ARG A 125 -24.59 -10.65 -29.74
C ARG A 125 -25.84 -10.44 -28.88
N SER A 126 -25.73 -9.69 -27.78
CA SER A 126 -26.88 -9.37 -26.94
C SER A 126 -27.87 -8.39 -27.59
N GLU A 127 -27.42 -7.65 -28.60
CA GLU A 127 -28.21 -6.70 -29.39
C GLU A 127 -28.75 -7.33 -30.70
N GLY A 128 -28.55 -8.65 -30.88
CA GLY A 128 -29.10 -9.39 -32.03
C GLY A 128 -28.31 -9.30 -33.33
N LEU A 129 -27.08 -8.77 -33.33
CA LEU A 129 -26.28 -8.66 -34.57
C LEU A 129 -25.89 -10.01 -35.15
N LEU A 130 -25.51 -10.96 -34.30
CA LEU A 130 -25.03 -12.29 -34.69
C LEU A 130 -25.73 -13.40 -33.88
N PRO A 131 -25.92 -14.60 -34.46
CA PRO A 131 -26.50 -15.74 -33.77
C PRO A 131 -25.69 -16.19 -32.53
N LEU A 132 -26.36 -16.87 -31.59
CA LEU A 132 -25.76 -17.33 -30.34
C LEU A 132 -24.73 -18.46 -30.52
N ASN A 133 -24.88 -19.26 -31.57
CA ASN A 133 -24.06 -20.43 -31.88
C ASN A 133 -22.74 -20.10 -32.60
N VAL A 134 -22.54 -18.86 -33.04
CA VAL A 134 -21.30 -18.44 -33.72
C VAL A 134 -20.11 -18.52 -32.77
N ILE A 135 -19.03 -19.13 -33.23
CA ILE A 135 -17.80 -19.25 -32.46
C ILE A 135 -16.92 -18.03 -32.71
N LEU A 136 -16.51 -17.34 -31.64
CA LEU A 136 -15.55 -16.23 -31.73
C LEU A 136 -14.16 -16.76 -31.38
N PRO A 137 -13.15 -16.64 -32.27
CA PRO A 137 -11.78 -16.98 -31.94
C PRO A 137 -11.31 -16.22 -30.69
N SER A 138 -10.66 -16.93 -29.77
CA SER A 138 -10.18 -16.33 -28.51
C SER A 138 -8.84 -15.62 -28.71
N GLY A 139 -8.74 -14.38 -28.22
CA GLY A 139 -7.47 -13.64 -28.15
C GLY A 139 -6.61 -13.98 -26.93
N GLY A 140 -6.97 -15.00 -26.15
CA GLY A 140 -6.21 -15.39 -24.96
C GLY A 140 -4.93 -16.13 -25.34
N ALA A 141 -3.75 -15.53 -25.12
CA ALA A 141 -2.50 -16.27 -25.19
C ALA A 141 -2.49 -17.32 -24.06
N MET A 142 -2.45 -18.61 -24.41
CA MET A 142 -2.08 -19.68 -23.48
C MET A 142 -0.56 -19.59 -23.21
N SER A 143 -0.13 -18.52 -22.56
CA SER A 143 1.24 -18.43 -22.04
C SER A 143 1.31 -19.37 -20.84
N GLY A 144 2.20 -20.37 -20.88
CA GLY A 144 2.47 -21.30 -19.76
C GLY A 144 3.08 -20.61 -18.53
N VAL A 145 3.35 -19.31 -18.60
CA VAL A 145 3.67 -18.48 -17.44
C VAL A 145 2.36 -17.91 -16.89
N LEU A 146 2.17 -17.97 -15.58
CA LEU A 146 1.08 -17.35 -14.82
C LEU A 146 1.08 -15.81 -14.99
N ASP A 147 0.87 -15.32 -16.22
CA ASP A 147 0.90 -13.91 -16.67
C ASP A 147 -0.21 -13.05 -16.01
N GLY A 148 -1.09 -13.68 -15.21
CA GLY A 148 -2.18 -13.04 -14.48
C GLY A 148 -1.80 -12.46 -13.12
N ILE A 149 -0.62 -12.78 -12.56
CA ILE A 149 -0.24 -12.31 -11.22
C ILE A 149 0.60 -11.04 -11.33
N ASP A 150 0.24 -10.03 -10.54
CA ASP A 150 0.99 -8.80 -10.37
C ASP A 150 2.33 -9.13 -9.70
N THR A 151 3.42 -8.91 -10.44
CA THR A 151 4.77 -9.21 -9.96
C THR A 151 5.25 -8.15 -8.95
N PRO A 152 6.05 -8.52 -7.94
CA PRO A 152 6.61 -7.56 -6.98
C PRO A 152 7.78 -6.75 -7.56
N LEU A 153 8.24 -5.76 -6.79
CA LEU A 153 9.52 -5.06 -7.01
C LEU A 153 10.68 -6.07 -7.04
N GLY A 154 11.66 -5.82 -7.92
CA GLY A 154 12.84 -6.68 -8.08
C GLY A 154 12.56 -8.06 -8.70
N HIS A 155 11.36 -8.31 -9.21
CA HIS A 155 11.05 -9.56 -9.91
C HIS A 155 11.72 -9.64 -11.28
N GLU A 156 12.57 -10.64 -11.47
CA GLU A 156 13.21 -10.93 -12.74
C GLU A 156 12.74 -12.28 -13.28
N PRO A 157 12.30 -12.34 -14.55
CA PRO A 157 12.01 -13.62 -15.18
C PRO A 157 13.32 -14.33 -15.51
N SER A 158 13.54 -15.49 -14.89
CA SER A 158 14.61 -16.42 -15.29
C SER A 158 14.04 -17.47 -16.23
N MET A 159 14.70 -17.71 -17.37
CA MET A 159 14.41 -18.91 -18.15
C MET A 159 14.90 -20.12 -17.36
N VAL A 160 13.97 -20.95 -16.91
CA VAL A 160 14.31 -22.25 -16.34
C VAL A 160 14.57 -23.18 -17.52
N GLY A 161 15.77 -23.78 -17.56
CA GLY A 161 16.08 -24.80 -18.55
C GLY A 161 15.10 -25.97 -18.46
N ILE A 162 14.92 -26.69 -19.56
CA ILE A 162 14.14 -27.94 -19.52
C ILE A 162 14.88 -28.89 -18.58
N PRO A 163 14.24 -29.41 -17.52
CA PRO A 163 14.87 -30.36 -16.62
C PRO A 163 15.35 -31.57 -17.42
N THR A 164 16.62 -31.91 -17.29
CA THR A 164 17.25 -33.05 -17.98
C THR A 164 17.39 -34.28 -17.09
N THR A 165 17.25 -34.11 -15.77
CA THR A 165 17.36 -35.20 -14.79
C THR A 165 16.13 -35.26 -13.86
N PRO A 166 15.78 -36.43 -13.32
CA PRO A 166 14.72 -36.57 -12.31
C PRO A 166 14.95 -35.70 -11.07
N ASP A 167 16.20 -35.52 -10.66
CA ASP A 167 16.58 -34.65 -9.53
C ASP A 167 16.39 -33.16 -9.83
N GLU A 168 16.45 -32.74 -11.09
CA GLU A 168 16.07 -31.38 -11.53
C GLU A 168 14.54 -31.20 -11.59
N LEU A 169 13.80 -32.28 -11.86
CA LEU A 169 12.33 -32.30 -11.88
C LEU A 169 11.72 -32.26 -10.47
N LEU A 170 12.30 -33.01 -9.53
CA LEU A 170 11.86 -33.13 -8.15
C LEU A 170 13.06 -33.11 -7.18
N PRO A 171 13.73 -31.96 -6.99
CA PRO A 171 14.74 -31.81 -5.96
C PRO A 171 14.23 -32.32 -4.60
N LYS A 172 15.04 -33.14 -3.92
CA LYS A 172 14.70 -33.72 -2.61
C LYS A 172 14.32 -32.66 -1.55
N ILE A 173 14.79 -31.42 -1.72
CA ILE A 173 14.41 -30.25 -0.90
C ILE A 173 12.90 -29.96 -0.93
N TYR A 174 12.18 -30.41 -1.96
CA TYR A 174 10.73 -30.26 -2.07
C TYR A 174 9.97 -31.36 -1.32
N LEU A 175 10.65 -32.43 -0.90
CA LEU A 175 10.07 -33.57 -0.18
C LEU A 175 10.28 -33.44 1.35
N CYS A 176 11.40 -32.87 1.79
CA CYS A 176 11.71 -32.66 3.21
C CYS A 176 11.69 -31.16 3.56
N ASN A 177 10.96 -30.78 4.62
CA ASN A 177 10.96 -29.41 5.11
C ASN A 177 11.89 -29.26 6.31
N ASP A 178 13.19 -29.16 6.06
CA ASP A 178 14.25 -29.07 7.08
C ASP A 178 14.14 -27.83 7.99
N SER A 179 13.17 -26.94 7.71
CA SER A 179 12.98 -25.65 8.40
C SER A 179 11.81 -25.62 9.39
N LEU A 180 11.22 -26.76 9.75
CA LEU A 180 10.06 -26.82 10.66
C LEU A 180 10.37 -26.29 12.06
N HIS A 181 11.60 -26.50 12.56
CA HIS A 181 12.07 -26.00 13.86
C HIS A 181 12.33 -24.48 13.89
N LEU A 182 12.45 -23.84 12.73
CA LEU A 182 12.75 -22.40 12.63
C LEU A 182 11.47 -21.56 12.80
N GLU A 183 11.60 -20.37 13.40
CA GLU A 183 10.46 -19.46 13.59
C GLU A 183 9.82 -19.04 12.25
N ALA A 184 10.67 -18.75 11.25
CA ALA A 184 10.27 -18.55 9.86
C ALA A 184 11.05 -19.51 8.94
N ASP A 185 10.39 -20.00 7.89
CA ASP A 185 11.07 -20.71 6.80
C ASP A 185 12.18 -19.79 6.24
N GLN A 186 13.45 -20.19 6.33
CA GLN A 186 14.60 -19.36 5.97
C GLN A 186 14.48 -18.79 4.56
N TYR A 187 13.90 -19.54 3.62
CA TYR A 187 13.66 -19.05 2.27
C TYR A 187 12.59 -17.94 2.27
N LEU A 188 11.49 -18.11 3.00
CA LEU A 188 10.43 -17.11 3.07
C LEU A 188 10.84 -15.86 3.86
N LEU A 189 11.71 -16.01 4.87
CA LEU A 189 12.34 -14.89 5.55
C LEU A 189 13.26 -14.12 4.59
N LYS A 190 14.15 -14.81 3.87
CA LYS A 190 15.00 -14.18 2.84
C LYS A 190 14.16 -13.47 1.78
N LEU A 191 13.06 -14.08 1.34
CA LEU A 191 12.12 -13.47 0.39
C LEU A 191 11.47 -12.21 0.97
N LYS A 192 11.00 -12.27 2.23
CA LYS A 192 10.42 -11.13 2.95
C LYS A 192 11.43 -9.98 3.06
N THR A 193 12.63 -10.25 3.57
CA THR A 193 13.68 -9.24 3.74
C THR A 193 14.08 -8.59 2.42
N ARG A 194 14.16 -9.35 1.32
CA ARG A 194 14.41 -8.79 -0.01
C ARG A 194 13.29 -7.83 -0.46
N MET A 195 12.04 -8.19 -0.20
CA MET A 195 10.89 -7.34 -0.55
C MET A 195 10.82 -6.08 0.32
N GLU A 196 11.08 -6.20 1.62
CA GLU A 196 11.16 -5.07 2.56
C GLU A 196 12.28 -4.11 2.19
N LEU A 197 13.45 -4.63 1.84
CA LEU A 197 14.57 -3.83 1.34
C LEU A 197 14.15 -3.06 0.08
N ALA A 198 13.58 -3.74 -0.92
CA ALA A 198 13.13 -3.10 -2.15
C ALA A 198 12.07 -2.01 -1.89
N SER A 199 11.10 -2.28 -1.01
CA SER A 199 10.07 -1.29 -0.64
C SER A 199 10.68 -0.07 0.06
N THR A 200 11.52 -0.30 1.08
CA THR A 200 12.20 0.76 1.84
C THR A 200 13.10 1.61 0.94
N THR A 201 13.84 0.99 0.02
CA THR A 201 14.65 1.69 -0.99
C THR A 201 13.79 2.61 -1.85
N VAL A 202 12.62 2.16 -2.32
CA VAL A 202 11.72 3.01 -3.12
C VAL A 202 11.23 4.21 -2.32
N VAL A 203 10.77 4.00 -1.09
CA VAL A 203 10.24 5.07 -0.23
C VAL A 203 11.34 6.08 0.08
N SER A 204 12.53 5.61 0.48
CA SER A 204 13.67 6.45 0.80
C SER A 204 14.13 7.28 -0.40
N ALA A 205 14.35 6.65 -1.56
CA ALA A 205 14.79 7.34 -2.77
C ALA A 205 13.76 8.37 -3.27
N CYS A 206 12.46 8.03 -3.22
CA CYS A 206 11.41 8.96 -3.62
C CYS A 206 11.26 10.12 -2.62
N THR A 207 11.44 9.88 -1.33
CA THR A 207 11.38 10.91 -0.28
C THR A 207 12.54 11.88 -0.41
N GLN A 208 13.76 11.37 -0.57
CA GLN A 208 14.95 12.21 -0.81
C GLN A 208 14.79 13.06 -2.08
N TYR A 209 14.26 12.49 -3.15
CA TYR A 209 13.95 13.22 -4.38
C TYR A 209 12.91 14.33 -4.14
N TRP A 210 11.86 14.03 -3.39
CA TRP A 210 10.78 14.97 -3.05
C TRP A 210 11.30 16.14 -2.23
N ASP A 211 12.07 15.88 -1.17
CA ASP A 211 12.65 16.92 -0.32
C ASP A 211 13.66 17.78 -1.10
N THR A 212 14.45 17.18 -1.99
CA THR A 212 15.35 17.91 -2.90
C THR A 212 14.57 18.85 -3.82
N MET A 213 13.43 18.39 -4.35
CA MET A 213 12.54 19.21 -5.18
C MET A 213 11.94 20.38 -4.38
N LEU A 214 11.50 20.16 -3.14
CA LEU A 214 10.96 21.22 -2.28
C LEU A 214 12.00 22.28 -1.94
N LYS A 215 13.26 21.90 -1.67
CA LYS A 215 14.36 22.87 -1.48
C LYS A 215 14.59 23.74 -2.73
N CYS A 216 14.41 23.17 -3.92
CA CYS A 216 14.46 23.93 -5.16
C CYS A 216 13.30 24.94 -5.27
N HIS A 217 12.09 24.53 -4.86
CA HIS A 217 10.91 25.41 -4.82
C HIS A 217 11.10 26.56 -3.82
N GLU A 218 11.68 26.28 -2.65
CA GLU A 218 11.95 27.26 -1.60
C GLU A 218 12.94 28.33 -2.06
N LYS A 219 14.09 27.93 -2.62
CA LYS A 219 15.04 28.87 -3.24
C LYS A 219 14.40 29.74 -4.32
N GLY A 220 13.57 29.13 -5.16
CA GLY A 220 12.85 29.85 -6.20
C GLY A 220 11.89 30.88 -5.61
N ARG A 221 11.21 30.54 -4.51
CA ARG A 221 10.32 31.44 -3.78
C ARG A 221 11.07 32.62 -3.16
N GLU A 222 12.19 32.37 -2.48
CA GLU A 222 13.05 33.42 -1.91
C GLU A 222 13.44 34.46 -2.97
N LEU A 223 13.88 34.01 -4.15
CA LEU A 223 14.25 34.89 -5.26
C LEU A 223 13.07 35.67 -5.82
N ILE A 224 11.88 35.06 -5.86
CA ILE A 224 10.66 35.70 -6.39
C ILE A 224 10.14 36.75 -5.40
N ASP A 225 10.14 36.44 -4.11
CA ASP A 225 9.57 37.28 -3.05
C ASP A 225 10.41 38.56 -2.81
N GLU A 226 11.66 38.60 -3.29
CA GLU A 226 12.47 39.83 -3.34
C GLU A 226 11.90 40.93 -4.27
N ILE A 227 10.97 40.57 -5.16
CA ILE A 227 10.30 41.50 -6.07
C ILE A 227 8.82 41.59 -5.68
N PRO A 228 8.35 42.74 -5.16
CA PRO A 228 6.96 42.91 -4.75
C PRO A 228 5.98 42.67 -5.91
N VAL A 229 4.87 41.98 -5.63
CA VAL A 229 3.85 41.64 -6.64
C VAL A 229 3.26 42.89 -7.30
N ASP A 230 3.05 43.95 -6.54
CA ASP A 230 2.54 45.23 -7.06
C ASP A 230 3.52 45.87 -8.03
N GLU A 231 4.83 45.69 -7.81
CA GLU A 231 5.86 46.19 -8.69
C GLU A 231 5.90 45.41 -10.01
N VAL A 232 5.74 44.08 -9.94
CA VAL A 232 5.59 43.23 -11.13
C VAL A 232 4.40 43.70 -11.97
N GLN A 233 3.24 43.93 -11.34
CA GLN A 233 2.05 44.38 -12.03
C GLN A 233 2.24 45.77 -12.66
N ARG A 234 2.85 46.70 -11.92
CA ARG A 234 3.18 48.05 -12.39
C ARG A 234 4.04 48.02 -13.65
N ILE A 235 5.12 47.24 -13.64
CA ILE A 235 6.04 47.11 -14.78
C ILE A 235 5.34 46.47 -15.98
N ILE A 236 4.58 45.38 -15.77
CA ILE A 236 3.85 44.69 -16.86
C ILE A 236 2.83 45.63 -17.51
N ASN A 237 2.09 46.41 -16.71
CA ASN A 237 1.06 47.33 -17.21
C ASN A 237 1.66 48.58 -17.85
N GLY A 238 2.75 49.11 -17.29
CA GLY A 238 3.41 50.32 -17.78
C GLY A 238 4.24 50.10 -19.03
N GLY A 239 4.79 48.90 -19.23
CA GLY A 239 5.65 48.59 -20.38
C GLY A 239 7.12 49.03 -20.22
N ASP A 240 7.47 49.62 -19.08
CA ASP A 240 8.81 50.14 -18.76
C ASP A 240 9.75 49.00 -18.30
N PHE A 241 10.15 48.16 -19.24
CA PHE A 241 10.99 46.99 -18.95
C PHE A 241 12.50 47.30 -18.85
N PHE A 242 12.89 48.56 -19.04
CA PHE A 242 14.29 48.98 -19.18
C PHE A 242 14.63 50.05 -18.15
N VAL A 243 15.79 49.90 -17.52
CA VAL A 243 16.42 50.90 -16.66
C VAL A 243 17.80 51.18 -17.26
N ASP A 244 18.08 52.46 -17.54
CA ASP A 244 19.32 52.90 -18.18
C ASP A 244 19.64 52.17 -19.51
N GLY A 245 18.59 51.87 -20.29
CA GLY A 245 18.70 51.16 -21.57
C GLY A 245 18.93 49.65 -21.46
N VAL A 246 19.06 49.10 -20.24
CA VAL A 246 19.24 47.67 -19.99
C VAL A 246 17.95 47.07 -19.47
N HIS A 247 17.59 45.88 -19.96
CA HIS A 247 16.40 45.18 -19.50
C HIS A 247 16.50 44.83 -18.01
N ILE A 248 15.45 45.05 -17.20
CA ILE A 248 15.53 44.83 -15.74
C ILE A 248 15.85 43.38 -15.36
N ALA A 249 15.37 42.42 -16.15
CA ALA A 249 15.67 40.99 -16.02
C ALA A 249 16.97 40.54 -16.71
N HIS A 250 17.85 41.47 -17.10
CA HIS A 250 19.13 41.13 -17.73
C HIS A 250 20.02 40.35 -16.74
N PRO A 251 20.69 39.25 -17.16
CA PRO A 251 21.44 38.40 -16.26
C PRO A 251 22.62 39.11 -15.60
N ASP A 252 23.15 40.19 -16.17
CA ASP A 252 24.24 40.95 -15.54
C ASP A 252 23.73 41.91 -14.42
N ASN A 253 22.42 42.14 -14.32
CA ASN A 253 21.81 42.86 -13.19
C ASN A 253 21.78 41.92 -11.95
N PRO A 254 22.18 42.39 -10.75
CA PRO A 254 22.08 41.62 -9.52
C PRO A 254 20.71 40.98 -9.28
N LYS A 255 19.61 41.69 -9.55
CA LYS A 255 18.23 41.20 -9.40
C LYS A 255 17.62 40.67 -10.70
N GLY A 256 18.44 40.49 -11.74
CA GLY A 256 17.94 40.11 -13.07
C GLY A 256 17.20 38.77 -13.09
N LEU A 257 17.73 37.76 -12.36
CA LEU A 257 17.10 36.45 -12.24
C LEU A 257 15.78 36.53 -11.44
N ASN A 258 15.76 37.32 -10.36
CA ASN A 258 14.60 37.54 -9.51
C ASN A 258 13.44 38.13 -10.32
N TRP A 259 13.72 39.20 -11.07
CA TRP A 259 12.77 39.81 -12.01
C TRP A 259 12.27 38.81 -13.06
N PHE A 260 13.17 38.01 -13.64
CA PHE A 260 12.81 36.98 -14.60
C PHE A 260 11.81 35.97 -14.00
N LEU A 261 12.11 35.42 -12.83
CA LEU A 261 11.27 34.42 -12.17
C LEU A 261 9.94 35.01 -11.69
N ALA A 262 9.94 36.20 -11.09
CA ALA A 262 8.74 36.87 -10.59
C ALA A 262 7.75 37.16 -11.72
N VAL A 263 8.23 37.70 -12.85
CA VAL A 263 7.39 37.97 -14.02
C VAL A 263 6.94 36.67 -14.71
N ALA A 264 7.80 35.65 -14.77
CA ALA A 264 7.44 34.35 -15.33
C ALA A 264 6.32 33.68 -14.51
N ARG A 265 6.40 33.71 -13.17
CA ARG A 265 5.35 33.23 -12.27
C ARG A 265 4.07 34.04 -12.45
N HIS A 266 4.17 35.36 -12.53
CA HIS A 266 3.03 36.23 -12.76
C HIS A 266 2.25 35.85 -14.03
N TYR A 267 2.94 35.70 -15.18
CA TYR A 267 2.27 35.24 -16.41
C TYR A 267 1.72 33.82 -16.28
N ALA A 268 2.47 32.91 -15.64
CA ALA A 268 2.01 31.54 -15.43
C ALA A 268 0.73 31.46 -14.60
N VAL A 269 0.50 32.37 -13.67
CA VAL A 269 -0.70 32.39 -12.81
C VAL A 269 -1.84 33.20 -13.44
N ASN A 270 -1.55 34.39 -13.98
CA ASN A 270 -2.58 35.37 -14.36
C ASN A 270 -2.92 35.41 -15.85
N ASP A 271 -1.99 35.06 -16.74
CA ASP A 271 -2.25 35.11 -18.19
C ASP A 271 -2.88 33.81 -18.68
N LEU A 272 -4.20 33.77 -18.76
CA LEU A 272 -4.97 32.58 -19.17
C LEU A 272 -4.65 32.07 -20.58
N GLN A 273 -4.03 32.89 -21.45
CA GLN A 273 -3.60 32.49 -22.79
C GLN A 273 -2.28 31.71 -22.78
N LEU A 274 -1.52 31.74 -21.67
CA LEU A 274 -0.27 31.01 -21.54
C LEU A 274 -0.54 29.53 -21.21
N ASN A 275 -0.58 28.69 -22.22
CA ASN A 275 -0.86 27.27 -22.03
C ASN A 275 0.30 26.46 -21.43
N THR A 276 1.54 26.95 -21.48
CA THR A 276 2.74 26.22 -21.05
C THR A 276 3.82 27.17 -20.53
N VAL A 277 4.64 26.72 -19.58
CA VAL A 277 5.77 27.51 -19.03
C VAL A 277 7.08 26.94 -19.56
N THR A 278 7.51 27.50 -20.70
CA THR A 278 8.83 27.25 -21.30
C THR A 278 9.46 28.57 -21.70
N ILE A 279 10.78 28.59 -21.86
CA ILE A 279 11.51 29.78 -22.33
C ILE A 279 10.91 30.27 -23.67
N ASP A 280 10.58 29.35 -24.57
CA ASP A 280 10.01 29.69 -25.89
C ASP A 280 8.58 30.23 -25.79
N ALA A 281 7.74 29.70 -24.89
CA ALA A 281 6.40 30.21 -24.69
C ALA A 281 6.40 31.60 -24.04
N LEU A 282 7.34 31.83 -23.10
CA LEU A 282 7.51 33.13 -22.46
C LEU A 282 7.98 34.20 -23.45
N ARG A 283 8.84 33.86 -24.42
CA ARG A 283 9.31 34.78 -25.48
C ARG A 283 8.18 35.50 -26.24
N GLY A 284 7.00 34.90 -26.34
CA GLY A 284 5.84 35.52 -26.99
C GLY A 284 5.30 36.77 -26.25
N ARG A 285 5.59 36.90 -24.95
CA ARG A 285 5.07 37.97 -24.09
C ARG A 285 5.90 39.25 -24.15
N ALA A 286 5.25 40.38 -23.92
CA ALA A 286 5.83 41.71 -24.12
C ALA A 286 7.15 41.89 -23.34
N PHE A 287 7.15 41.50 -22.06
CA PHE A 287 8.32 41.57 -21.18
C PHE A 287 9.51 40.77 -21.75
N PHE A 288 9.31 39.51 -22.12
CA PHE A 288 10.43 38.63 -22.51
C PHE A 288 10.86 38.75 -23.98
N ARG A 289 10.05 39.38 -24.84
CA ARG A 289 10.32 39.44 -26.29
C ARG A 289 11.68 40.05 -26.61
N ARG A 290 12.02 41.16 -25.95
CA ARG A 290 13.32 41.84 -26.12
C ARG A 290 14.44 41.22 -25.28
N LEU A 291 14.13 40.63 -24.12
CA LEU A 291 15.12 39.92 -23.32
C LEU A 291 15.70 38.69 -24.07
N PHE A 292 14.85 37.97 -24.81
CA PHE A 292 15.23 36.76 -25.53
C PHE A 292 15.56 36.97 -27.01
N SER A 293 15.64 38.21 -27.50
CA SER A 293 16.11 38.48 -28.88
C SER A 293 17.61 38.24 -29.01
N ILE A 294 18.38 38.36 -27.92
CA ILE A 294 19.83 38.16 -27.89
C ILE A 294 20.14 36.76 -27.32
N ASP A 295 20.76 35.89 -28.13
CA ASP A 295 21.04 34.50 -27.72
C ASP A 295 22.01 34.39 -26.53
N GLY A 296 23.01 35.28 -26.47
CA GLY A 296 23.98 35.32 -25.36
C GLY A 296 23.32 35.61 -24.00
N VAL A 297 22.36 36.55 -23.98
CA VAL A 297 21.57 36.88 -22.78
C VAL A 297 20.75 35.68 -22.31
N ARG A 298 20.09 35.00 -23.25
CA ARG A 298 19.32 33.77 -22.96
C ARG A 298 20.21 32.68 -22.34
N LYS A 299 21.40 32.43 -22.91
CA LYS A 299 22.35 31.42 -22.40
C LYS A 299 22.83 31.77 -20.99
N LYS A 300 23.21 33.03 -20.74
CA LYS A 300 23.61 33.52 -19.42
C LYS A 300 22.49 33.37 -18.38
N LEU A 301 21.26 33.73 -18.74
CA LEU A 301 20.11 33.61 -17.83
C LEU A 301 19.82 32.15 -17.46
N VAL A 302 19.89 31.24 -18.44
CA VAL A 302 19.78 29.80 -18.18
C VAL A 302 20.90 29.30 -17.26
N ALA A 303 22.13 29.80 -17.44
CA ALA A 303 23.24 29.45 -16.56
C ALA A 303 23.00 29.92 -15.13
N LYS A 304 22.60 31.19 -14.93
CA LYS A 304 22.22 31.73 -13.61
C LYS A 304 21.06 30.96 -12.95
N MET A 305 20.07 30.54 -13.73
CA MET A 305 18.98 29.71 -13.25
C MET A 305 19.48 28.34 -12.75
N VAL A 306 20.39 27.71 -13.47
CA VAL A 306 21.00 26.42 -13.06
C VAL A 306 21.88 26.61 -11.82
N GLU A 307 22.63 27.71 -11.75
CA GLU A 307 23.45 28.08 -10.60
C GLU A 307 22.60 28.32 -9.35
N ALA A 308 21.52 29.08 -9.46
CA ALA A 308 20.58 29.32 -8.36
C ALA A 308 19.98 28.01 -7.82
N ALA A 309 19.55 27.13 -8.72
CA ALA A 309 19.05 25.81 -8.34
C ALA A 309 20.13 24.95 -7.65
N GLY A 310 21.39 25.08 -8.05
CA GLY A 310 22.53 24.34 -7.50
C GLY A 310 22.34 22.83 -7.60
N ASP A 311 22.71 22.10 -6.54
CA ASP A 311 22.59 20.64 -6.45
C ASP A 311 21.14 20.14 -6.37
N TYR A 312 20.19 21.05 -6.13
CA TYR A 312 18.76 20.73 -6.12
C TYR A 312 18.15 20.66 -7.53
N ALA A 313 18.93 21.03 -8.56
CA ALA A 313 18.57 20.81 -9.95
C ALA A 313 18.55 19.30 -10.28
N ILE A 314 17.74 18.91 -11.28
CA ILE A 314 17.68 17.52 -11.73
C ILE A 314 19.04 17.10 -12.32
N ARG A 315 19.59 15.95 -11.89
CA ARG A 315 20.90 15.37 -12.30
C ARG A 315 21.12 15.21 -13.83
N LYS A 316 20.13 15.52 -14.69
CA LYS A 316 20.21 15.54 -16.17
C LYS A 316 19.57 16.79 -16.82
N LYS A 317 19.64 17.94 -16.12
CA LYS A 317 19.48 19.34 -16.56
C LYS A 317 18.56 19.60 -17.76
N THR A 318 17.24 19.33 -17.65
CA THR A 318 16.31 19.94 -18.61
C THR A 318 15.98 21.36 -18.13
N LYS A 319 16.32 22.36 -18.95
CA LYS A 319 16.19 23.80 -18.61
C LYS A 319 14.75 24.15 -18.19
N ASN A 320 13.75 23.56 -18.85
CA ASN A 320 12.34 23.82 -18.55
C ASN A 320 11.90 23.23 -17.20
N GLU A 321 12.41 22.05 -16.80
CA GLU A 321 12.03 21.49 -15.50
C GLU A 321 12.71 22.24 -14.36
N THR A 322 13.97 22.67 -14.53
CA THR A 322 14.62 23.56 -13.57
C THR A 322 13.85 24.88 -13.41
N LEU A 323 13.41 25.48 -14.52
CA LEU A 323 12.55 26.67 -14.48
C LEU A 323 11.27 26.40 -13.70
N ASN A 324 10.54 25.33 -14.04
CA ASN A 324 9.26 25.03 -13.38
C ASN A 324 9.44 24.76 -11.87
N ARG A 325 10.52 24.09 -11.45
CA ARG A 325 10.83 23.92 -10.03
C ARG A 325 11.13 25.23 -9.32
N LEU A 326 11.93 26.11 -9.92
CA LEU A 326 12.17 27.44 -9.33
C LEU A 326 10.90 28.30 -9.28
N LEU A 327 9.91 28.04 -10.14
CA LEU A 327 8.60 28.68 -10.06
C LEU A 327 7.65 28.02 -9.06
N GLY A 328 8.05 26.91 -8.42
CA GLY A 328 7.24 26.16 -7.47
C GLY A 328 6.22 25.20 -8.11
N PHE A 329 6.34 24.89 -9.40
CA PHE A 329 5.39 24.06 -10.15
C PHE A 329 5.86 22.61 -10.27
N LEU A 330 4.97 21.69 -9.93
CA LEU A 330 5.21 20.25 -10.06
C LEU A 330 5.29 19.82 -11.54
N CYS A 331 6.17 18.87 -11.83
CA CYS A 331 6.18 18.13 -13.09
C CYS A 331 5.59 16.71 -12.93
N PRO A 332 5.31 15.98 -14.03
CA PRO A 332 4.80 14.60 -13.95
C PRO A 332 5.67 13.68 -13.08
N ARG A 333 6.99 13.85 -13.15
CA ARG A 333 7.95 13.04 -12.41
C ARG A 333 7.89 13.30 -10.91
N ASP A 334 7.74 14.56 -10.48
CA ASP A 334 7.52 14.89 -9.07
C ASP A 334 6.25 14.22 -8.57
N CYS A 335 5.16 14.30 -9.35
CA CYS A 335 3.92 13.60 -9.04
C CYS A 335 4.10 12.07 -9.03
N GLY A 336 4.98 11.52 -9.86
CA GLY A 336 5.35 10.11 -9.87
C GLY A 336 6.02 9.68 -8.57
N ALA A 337 6.95 10.50 -8.03
CA ALA A 337 7.59 10.24 -6.73
C ALA A 337 6.57 10.29 -5.59
N ALA A 338 5.71 11.31 -5.55
CA ALA A 338 4.61 11.37 -4.59
C ALA A 338 3.68 10.15 -4.70
N CYS A 339 3.32 9.72 -5.92
CA CYS A 339 2.50 8.52 -6.11
C CYS A 339 3.18 7.25 -5.59
N SER A 340 4.50 7.11 -5.76
CA SER A 340 5.25 5.96 -5.26
C SER A 340 5.24 5.89 -3.73
N ILE A 341 5.46 7.02 -3.06
CA ILE A 341 5.40 7.12 -1.59
C ILE A 341 3.98 6.79 -1.11
N LEU A 342 2.97 7.45 -1.67
CA LEU A 342 1.56 7.22 -1.31
C LEU A 342 1.11 5.78 -1.57
N MET A 343 1.67 5.11 -2.59
CA MET A 343 1.33 3.73 -2.90
C MET A 343 1.92 2.73 -1.88
N SER A 344 3.16 2.95 -1.45
CA SER A 344 3.81 2.09 -0.47
C SER A 344 3.18 2.25 0.91
N GLU A 345 2.91 3.49 1.34
CA GLU A 345 2.29 3.79 2.65
C GLU A 345 0.78 3.53 2.69
N ASN A 346 0.09 3.66 1.56
CA ASN A 346 -1.37 3.45 1.45
C ASN A 346 -1.73 2.55 0.26
N PRO A 347 -1.29 1.27 0.26
CA PRO A 347 -1.55 0.34 -0.85
C PRO A 347 -3.04 -0.01 -0.98
N LYS A 348 -3.88 0.47 -0.05
CA LYS A 348 -5.32 0.52 -0.17
C LYS A 348 -5.75 1.21 -1.47
N PHE A 349 -5.13 2.32 -1.87
CA PHE A 349 -5.51 3.01 -3.12
C PHE A 349 -4.85 2.39 -4.34
N THR A 350 -5.58 2.28 -5.47
CA THR A 350 -4.99 1.74 -6.72
C THR A 350 -4.15 2.81 -7.40
N ALA A 351 -3.19 2.40 -8.24
CA ALA A 351 -2.31 3.32 -8.97
C ALA A 351 -3.11 4.38 -9.74
N GLU A 352 -4.19 3.95 -10.38
CA GLU A 352 -5.12 4.84 -11.07
C GLU A 352 -5.86 5.78 -10.13
N ALA A 353 -6.30 5.29 -8.97
CA ALA A 353 -7.04 6.10 -8.00
C ALA A 353 -6.14 7.24 -7.47
N ILE A 354 -4.89 6.95 -7.12
CA ILE A 354 -3.94 7.98 -6.65
C ILE A 354 -3.66 9.00 -7.76
N GLY A 355 -3.25 8.54 -8.95
CA GLY A 355 -2.87 9.42 -10.05
C GLY A 355 -4.01 10.31 -10.57
N ASN A 356 -5.27 9.88 -10.44
CA ASN A 356 -6.45 10.63 -10.91
C ASN A 356 -7.31 11.20 -9.78
N SER A 357 -6.81 11.19 -8.55
CA SER A 357 -7.56 11.60 -7.36
C SER A 357 -8.06 13.04 -7.44
N THR A 358 -9.24 13.27 -6.83
CA THR A 358 -9.87 14.58 -6.69
C THR A 358 -9.71 15.05 -5.25
N LEU A 359 -9.14 16.24 -5.05
CA LEU A 359 -9.03 16.89 -3.74
C LEU A 359 -10.30 17.62 -3.35
N TYR A 360 -11.07 18.11 -4.32
CA TYR A 360 -12.24 18.95 -4.07
C TYR A 360 -13.49 18.40 -4.72
N THR A 361 -14.61 18.54 -4.01
CA THR A 361 -15.96 18.31 -4.52
C THR A 361 -16.30 19.31 -5.64
N ARG A 362 -17.42 19.09 -6.35
CA ARG A 362 -17.91 20.07 -7.34
C ARG A 362 -18.21 21.43 -6.70
N GLY A 363 -18.63 21.46 -5.43
CA GLY A 363 -18.89 22.68 -4.67
C GLY A 363 -17.69 23.24 -3.92
N GLY A 364 -16.46 22.79 -4.20
CA GLY A 364 -15.24 23.34 -3.59
C GLY A 364 -14.91 22.90 -2.18
N LYS A 365 -15.74 22.05 -1.55
CA LYS A 365 -15.39 21.42 -0.26
C LYS A 365 -14.29 20.37 -0.45
N PRO A 366 -13.26 20.31 0.43
CA PRO A 366 -12.20 19.32 0.33
C PRO A 366 -12.70 17.90 0.64
N TYR A 367 -12.08 16.90 0.02
CA TYR A 367 -12.25 15.47 0.31
C TYR A 367 -11.27 14.94 1.37
N ILE A 368 -10.53 15.86 1.98
CA ILE A 368 -9.67 15.62 3.13
C ILE A 368 -10.46 16.02 4.38
N ARG A 369 -10.47 15.14 5.38
CA ARG A 369 -11.08 15.41 6.68
C ARG A 369 -10.06 15.14 7.77
N THR A 370 -10.07 15.96 8.81
CA THR A 370 -9.32 15.69 10.03
C THR A 370 -10.26 15.01 11.01
N GLU A 371 -9.87 13.86 11.53
CA GLU A 371 -10.58 13.20 12.62
C GLU A 371 -10.10 13.82 13.94
N ALA A 372 -11.00 14.52 14.65
CA ALA A 372 -10.68 15.33 15.82
C ALA A 372 -10.06 14.50 16.96
N ASP A 373 -10.44 13.23 17.09
CA ASP A 373 -10.05 12.38 18.22
C ASP A 373 -8.69 11.67 18.02
N LEU A 374 -8.17 11.63 16.79
CA LEU A 374 -6.95 10.88 16.44
C LEU A 374 -5.89 11.70 15.70
N GLU A 375 -6.14 12.99 15.45
CA GLU A 375 -5.33 13.87 14.58
C GLU A 375 -5.02 13.25 13.20
N ARG A 376 -5.84 12.29 12.75
CA ARG A 376 -5.60 11.55 11.51
C ARG A 376 -6.24 12.26 10.33
N ILE A 377 -5.44 12.46 9.29
CA ILE A 377 -5.92 12.97 8.01
C ILE A 377 -6.57 11.82 7.23
N ILE A 378 -7.87 11.91 6.99
CA ILE A 378 -8.64 10.97 6.20
C ILE A 378 -8.69 11.45 4.76
N PHE A 379 -8.21 10.61 3.83
CA PHE A 379 -8.27 10.89 2.40
C PHE A 379 -9.27 9.98 1.69
N SER A 380 -10.13 10.60 0.89
CA SER A 380 -11.17 9.91 0.11
C SER A 380 -10.86 10.00 -1.38
N VAL A 381 -10.83 8.86 -2.08
CA VAL A 381 -10.53 8.77 -3.51
C VAL A 381 -11.67 8.13 -4.29
N ASP A 382 -11.99 8.68 -5.46
CA ASP A 382 -13.02 8.13 -6.35
C ASP A 382 -12.65 6.74 -6.88
N LYS A 383 -13.61 5.80 -6.86
CA LYS A 383 -13.57 4.57 -7.67
C LYS A 383 -14.70 4.61 -8.70
N PRO A 384 -14.45 5.16 -9.91
CA PRO A 384 -15.48 5.34 -10.94
C PRO A 384 -16.23 4.05 -11.28
N ARG A 385 -15.50 2.93 -11.43
CA ARG A 385 -16.05 1.61 -11.75
C ARG A 385 -17.00 1.02 -10.70
N ALA A 386 -16.93 1.48 -9.46
CA ALA A 386 -17.72 0.94 -8.34
C ALA A 386 -18.81 1.91 -7.87
N GLY A 387 -18.88 3.12 -8.44
CA GLY A 387 -19.81 4.17 -7.99
C GLY A 387 -19.62 4.62 -6.53
N LYS A 388 -18.51 4.25 -5.88
CA LYS A 388 -18.21 4.50 -4.46
C LYS A 388 -16.87 5.21 -4.31
N ARG A 389 -16.68 5.93 -3.21
CA ARG A 389 -15.36 6.45 -2.82
C ARG A 389 -14.68 5.47 -1.87
N LYS A 390 -13.35 5.33 -1.99
CA LYS A 390 -12.53 4.59 -1.03
C LYS A 390 -11.92 5.57 -0.05
N VAL A 391 -11.95 5.22 1.24
CA VAL A 391 -11.45 6.07 2.32
C VAL A 391 -10.33 5.35 3.06
N SER A 392 -9.26 6.09 3.38
CA SER A 392 -8.15 5.63 4.22
C SER A 392 -7.67 6.77 5.11
N GLY A 393 -7.34 6.48 6.36
CA GLY A 393 -6.48 7.35 7.15
C GLY A 393 -5.08 7.34 6.54
N LEU A 394 -4.45 8.51 6.46
CA LEU A 394 -3.10 8.68 5.94
C LEU A 394 -2.09 8.58 7.10
N PRO A 395 -1.06 7.73 6.98
CA PRO A 395 0.12 7.79 7.84
C PRO A 395 0.84 9.15 7.72
N PRO A 396 1.69 9.51 8.69
CA PRO A 396 2.34 10.83 8.75
C PRO A 396 3.06 11.24 7.48
N LEU A 397 3.84 10.33 6.86
CA LEU A 397 4.56 10.63 5.63
C LEU A 397 3.60 10.90 4.46
N SER A 398 2.56 10.09 4.31
CA SER A 398 1.55 10.32 3.27
C SER A 398 0.75 11.60 3.47
N ALA A 399 0.42 11.92 4.73
CA ALA A 399 -0.21 13.17 5.10
C ALA A 399 0.65 14.37 4.70
N LYS A 400 1.96 14.35 5.04
CA LYS A 400 2.94 15.36 4.61
C LYS A 400 2.94 15.53 3.09
N ILE A 401 3.08 14.43 2.34
CA ILE A 401 3.11 14.49 0.85
C ILE A 401 1.84 15.10 0.28
N VAL A 402 0.65 14.75 0.78
CA VAL A 402 -0.62 15.33 0.30
C VAL A 402 -0.68 16.83 0.59
N MET A 403 -0.25 17.26 1.78
CA MET A 403 -0.21 18.67 2.16
C MET A 403 0.80 19.47 1.30
N ASP A 404 1.98 18.91 1.03
CA ASP A 404 2.99 19.52 0.16
C ASP A 404 2.45 19.68 -1.27
N VAL A 405 1.78 18.66 -1.80
CA VAL A 405 1.14 18.73 -3.13
C VAL A 405 0.07 19.82 -3.15
N MET A 406 -0.75 19.94 -2.10
CA MET A 406 -1.76 20.99 -2.00
C MET A 406 -1.13 22.39 -2.04
N ALA A 407 -0.05 22.59 -1.28
CA ALA A 407 0.69 23.84 -1.25
C ALA A 407 1.28 24.18 -2.63
N CYS A 408 1.99 23.25 -3.26
CA CYS A 408 2.63 23.44 -4.57
C CYS A 408 1.62 23.72 -5.70
N THR A 409 0.38 23.22 -5.57
CA THR A 409 -0.65 23.35 -6.61
C THR A 409 -1.61 24.51 -6.40
N LYS A 410 -1.49 25.28 -5.29
CA LYS A 410 -2.45 26.33 -4.89
C LYS A 410 -2.67 27.40 -5.96
N GLU A 411 -1.60 27.92 -6.55
CA GLU A 411 -1.68 29.03 -7.51
C GLU A 411 -2.20 28.57 -8.87
N LEU A 412 -1.66 27.47 -9.40
CA LEU A 412 -2.15 26.88 -10.65
C LEU A 412 -3.61 26.43 -10.53
N ARG A 413 -4.05 26.00 -9.34
CA ARG A 413 -5.46 25.72 -9.08
C ARG A 413 -6.32 26.96 -9.20
N SER A 414 -5.88 28.09 -8.62
CA SER A 414 -6.58 29.38 -8.70
C SER A 414 -6.73 29.85 -10.15
N ARG A 415 -5.67 29.70 -10.95
CA ARG A 415 -5.71 29.92 -12.40
C ARG A 415 -6.76 29.06 -13.10
N LEU A 416 -6.78 27.76 -12.83
CA LEU A 416 -7.75 26.84 -13.46
C LEU A 416 -9.20 27.13 -13.03
N ILE A 417 -9.41 27.66 -11.82
CA ILE A 417 -10.73 28.15 -11.38
C ILE A 417 -11.11 29.39 -12.22
N ALA A 418 -10.19 30.35 -12.37
CA ALA A 418 -10.43 31.56 -13.16
C ALA A 418 -10.72 31.28 -14.64
N SER A 419 -10.13 30.23 -15.22
CA SER A 419 -10.43 29.80 -16.60
C SER A 419 -11.65 28.88 -16.73
N GLY A 420 -12.34 28.54 -15.62
CA GLY A 420 -13.46 27.61 -15.62
C GLY A 420 -13.08 26.15 -15.91
N HIS A 421 -11.79 25.79 -15.87
CA HIS A 421 -11.30 24.47 -16.26
C HIS A 421 -11.54 23.43 -15.15
N PRO A 422 -12.30 22.34 -15.38
CA PRO A 422 -12.77 21.41 -14.33
C PRO A 422 -11.66 20.63 -13.63
N GLY A 423 -10.45 20.63 -14.20
CA GLY A 423 -9.24 20.00 -13.66
C GLY A 423 -8.69 20.61 -12.38
N TRP A 424 -9.13 21.81 -11.96
CA TRP A 424 -8.70 22.44 -10.70
C TRP A 424 -8.94 21.56 -9.46
N ARG A 425 -9.93 20.66 -9.54
CA ARG A 425 -10.29 19.72 -8.47
C ARG A 425 -9.30 18.57 -8.30
N LYS A 426 -8.40 18.33 -9.25
CA LYS A 426 -7.44 17.23 -9.20
C LYS A 426 -6.36 17.48 -8.14
N MET A 427 -5.86 16.39 -7.58
CA MET A 427 -4.74 16.44 -6.64
C MET A 427 -3.48 16.98 -7.30
N PHE A 428 -3.11 16.36 -8.42
CA PHE A 428 -1.96 16.78 -9.19
C PHE A 428 -2.36 17.79 -10.27
N ILE A 429 -1.76 18.96 -10.19
CA ILE A 429 -1.73 19.98 -11.24
C ILE A 429 -0.25 20.17 -11.57
N ILE A 430 0.08 20.06 -12.85
CA ILE A 430 1.46 20.06 -13.33
C ILE A 430 1.69 21.14 -14.37
N SER A 431 2.95 21.53 -14.50
CA SER A 431 3.45 22.28 -15.63
C SER A 431 4.41 21.41 -16.44
N THR A 432 4.22 21.38 -17.76
CA THR A 432 5.03 20.62 -18.72
C THR A 432 5.34 21.48 -19.92
N ARG A 433 6.20 21.01 -20.83
CA ARG A 433 6.46 21.68 -22.11
C ARG A 433 5.21 21.95 -22.96
N ASN A 434 4.14 21.18 -22.76
CA ASN A 434 2.96 21.24 -23.62
C ASN A 434 1.73 21.84 -22.94
N LYS A 435 1.68 21.85 -21.60
CA LYS A 435 0.50 22.30 -20.85
C LYS A 435 0.77 22.64 -19.39
N ILE A 436 -0.03 23.57 -18.87
CA ILE A 436 -0.33 23.80 -17.45
C ILE A 436 -1.70 23.18 -17.18
N GLY A 437 -1.78 22.18 -16.31
CA GLY A 437 -3.05 21.52 -16.02
C GLY A 437 -2.87 20.11 -15.46
N THR A 438 -3.82 19.23 -15.72
CA THR A 438 -3.80 17.87 -15.14
C THR A 438 -3.19 16.86 -16.11
N SER A 439 -2.59 15.78 -15.61
CA SER A 439 -2.08 14.67 -16.45
C SER A 439 -2.74 13.36 -16.08
N GLY A 440 -3.25 12.64 -17.08
CA GLY A 440 -3.75 11.26 -16.91
C GLY A 440 -2.64 10.20 -16.88
N GLU A 441 -1.39 10.57 -17.15
CA GLU A 441 -0.28 9.63 -17.43
C GLU A 441 0.85 9.67 -16.38
N ILE A 442 0.58 10.14 -15.15
CA ILE A 442 1.56 10.16 -14.06
C ILE A 442 2.27 8.80 -13.86
N PRO A 443 1.57 7.63 -13.91
CA PRO A 443 2.23 6.33 -13.78
C PRO A 443 3.28 6.05 -14.87
N GLN A 444 3.13 6.62 -16.07
CA GLN A 444 4.11 6.42 -17.15
C GLN A 444 5.44 7.09 -16.79
N SER A 445 5.42 8.28 -16.16
CA SER A 445 6.65 9.02 -15.84
C SER A 445 7.64 8.29 -14.91
N LEU A 446 7.22 7.18 -14.28
CA LEU A 446 8.13 6.33 -13.51
C LEU A 446 9.18 5.64 -14.39
N HIS A 447 8.78 5.07 -15.52
CA HIS A 447 9.64 4.17 -16.33
C HIS A 447 9.58 4.42 -17.84
N THR A 448 8.53 5.07 -18.35
CA THR A 448 8.29 5.33 -19.78
C THR A 448 7.96 6.81 -20.05
N GLY A 449 8.11 7.26 -21.30
CA GLY A 449 7.75 8.63 -21.72
C GLY A 449 8.77 9.31 -22.62
N SER A 450 8.36 10.41 -23.27
CA SER A 450 9.18 11.18 -24.22
C SER A 450 10.30 12.03 -23.58
N GLY A 451 10.63 11.77 -22.30
CA GLY A 451 11.61 12.53 -21.52
C GLY A 451 12.39 11.65 -20.53
N VAL A 452 13.11 12.28 -19.59
CA VAL A 452 13.84 11.57 -18.53
C VAL A 452 12.84 11.06 -17.48
N SER A 453 12.71 9.74 -17.36
CA SER A 453 11.83 9.11 -16.36
C SER A 453 12.38 9.25 -14.93
N LEU A 454 11.51 9.04 -13.92
CA LEU A 454 11.93 9.00 -12.52
C LEU A 454 13.00 7.93 -12.28
N PHE A 455 12.82 6.74 -12.85
CA PHE A 455 13.81 5.66 -12.77
C PHE A 455 15.21 6.10 -13.19
N LYS A 456 15.34 6.85 -14.30
CA LYS A 456 16.65 7.32 -14.79
C LYS A 456 17.32 8.34 -13.88
N VAL A 457 16.57 8.98 -12.99
CA VAL A 457 17.09 9.91 -11.98
C VAL A 457 17.53 9.16 -10.73
N LEU A 458 16.77 8.14 -10.34
CA LEU A 458 16.99 7.37 -9.11
C LEU A 458 17.72 6.04 -9.35
N ILE A 459 18.42 5.89 -10.48
CA ILE A 459 18.94 4.59 -10.89
C ILE A 459 19.96 4.03 -9.89
N ASP A 460 20.80 4.90 -9.34
CA ASP A 460 21.85 4.51 -8.41
C ASP A 460 21.24 4.09 -7.07
N GLU A 461 20.24 4.84 -6.58
CA GLU A 461 19.53 4.55 -5.34
C GLU A 461 18.67 3.29 -5.47
N LEU A 462 17.97 3.11 -6.59
CA LEU A 462 17.10 1.95 -6.84
C LEU A 462 17.88 0.65 -7.08
N ALA A 463 19.11 0.74 -7.57
CA ALA A 463 19.97 -0.43 -7.76
C ALA A 463 20.29 -1.16 -6.44
N ILE A 464 20.36 -0.42 -5.32
CA ILE A 464 20.57 -0.99 -3.98
C ILE A 464 19.47 -2.00 -3.62
N GLY A 465 18.23 -1.72 -4.02
CA GLY A 465 17.07 -2.58 -3.81
C GLY A 465 16.87 -3.66 -4.90
N GLY A 466 17.80 -3.79 -5.86
CA GLY A 466 17.66 -4.71 -6.99
C GLY A 466 16.53 -4.35 -7.95
N ILE A 467 16.17 -3.06 -8.06
CA ILE A 467 15.04 -2.60 -8.86
C ILE A 467 15.54 -2.15 -10.24
N HIS A 468 15.13 -2.89 -11.28
CA HIS A 468 15.36 -2.50 -12.67
C HIS A 468 14.21 -1.62 -13.21
N LYS A 469 14.43 -1.05 -14.40
CA LYS A 469 13.53 -0.08 -15.04
C LYS A 469 12.08 -0.56 -15.15
N ASP A 470 11.88 -1.77 -15.67
CA ASP A 470 10.55 -2.37 -15.85
C ASP A 470 9.96 -2.90 -14.53
N GLY A 471 10.79 -2.94 -13.48
CA GLY A 471 10.44 -3.23 -12.09
C GLY A 471 9.79 -2.05 -11.38
N PHE A 472 10.08 -0.82 -11.81
CA PHE A 472 9.65 0.39 -11.09
C PHE A 472 8.30 0.91 -11.57
N THR A 473 7.22 0.30 -11.07
CA THR A 473 5.83 0.74 -11.34
C THR A 473 4.99 0.76 -10.07
N LEU A 474 3.98 1.64 -10.03
CA LEU A 474 3.03 1.70 -8.90
C LEU A 474 2.28 0.38 -8.66
N LYS A 475 2.09 -0.41 -9.73
CA LYS A 475 1.45 -1.73 -9.65
C LYS A 475 2.34 -2.72 -8.90
N LYS A 476 3.64 -2.74 -9.23
CA LYS A 476 4.65 -3.59 -8.58
C LYS A 476 4.91 -3.16 -7.13
N ILE A 477 4.98 -1.86 -6.84
CA ILE A 477 5.08 -1.33 -5.46
C ILE A 477 3.91 -1.85 -4.61
N ARG A 478 2.68 -1.70 -5.11
CA ARG A 478 1.47 -2.19 -4.43
C ARG A 478 1.47 -3.70 -4.22
N ALA A 479 1.94 -4.46 -5.22
CA ALA A 479 2.01 -5.91 -5.13
C ALA A 479 3.03 -6.36 -4.07
N THR A 480 4.18 -5.70 -3.99
CA THR A 480 5.19 -5.93 -2.94
C THR A 480 4.58 -5.81 -1.55
N GLU A 481 3.87 -4.72 -1.26
CA GLU A 481 3.21 -4.55 0.07
C GLU A 481 2.19 -5.66 0.37
N GLY A 482 1.45 -6.09 -0.65
CA GLY A 482 0.52 -7.21 -0.51
C GLY A 482 1.20 -8.53 -0.17
N ILE A 483 2.35 -8.82 -0.79
CA ILE A 483 3.11 -10.04 -0.53
C ILE A 483 3.83 -9.96 0.82
N ILE A 484 4.43 -8.82 1.19
CA ILE A 484 5.01 -8.61 2.53
C ILE A 484 3.97 -8.91 3.59
N ARG A 485 2.77 -8.33 3.47
CA ARG A 485 1.68 -8.58 4.41
C ARG A 485 1.25 -10.04 4.47
N PHE A 486 1.29 -10.75 3.34
CA PHE A 486 1.02 -12.18 3.31
C PHE A 486 2.13 -13.00 4.00
N LEU A 487 3.39 -12.64 3.80
CA LEU A 487 4.53 -13.29 4.46
C LEU A 487 4.53 -13.07 5.97
N GLU A 488 4.04 -11.92 6.44
CA GLU A 488 3.86 -11.63 7.87
C GLU A 488 2.73 -12.42 8.53
N THR A 489 1.57 -12.51 7.86
CA THR A 489 0.33 -12.97 8.50
C THR A 489 -0.14 -14.34 8.04
N GLY A 490 0.34 -14.82 6.90
CA GLY A 490 -0.21 -15.99 6.20
C GLY A 490 -1.66 -15.85 5.75
N ASN A 491 -2.30 -14.69 5.92
CA ASN A 491 -3.75 -14.53 5.82
C ASN A 491 -4.16 -13.67 4.62
N LEU A 492 -4.88 -14.27 3.67
CA LEU A 492 -5.40 -13.56 2.49
C LEU A 492 -6.41 -12.45 2.85
N ARG A 493 -7.12 -12.57 3.97
CA ARG A 493 -8.02 -11.52 4.48
C ARG A 493 -7.23 -10.27 4.87
N ALA A 494 -6.15 -10.43 5.62
CA ALA A 494 -5.30 -9.31 6.04
C ALA A 494 -4.72 -8.55 4.83
N VAL A 495 -4.32 -9.29 3.80
CA VAL A 495 -3.87 -8.70 2.52
C VAL A 495 -5.03 -8.00 1.79
N ALA A 496 -6.21 -8.62 1.75
CA ALA A 496 -7.41 -8.04 1.14
C ALA A 496 -7.81 -6.72 1.82
N ASP A 497 -7.71 -6.65 3.15
CA ASP A 497 -8.01 -5.45 3.93
C ASP A 497 -6.97 -4.34 3.68
N LEU A 498 -5.67 -4.69 3.70
CA LEU A 498 -4.56 -3.77 3.37
C LEU A 498 -4.73 -3.17 1.96
N LEU A 499 -4.94 -4.00 0.95
CA LEU A 499 -5.12 -3.57 -0.44
C LEU A 499 -6.53 -3.00 -0.69
N GLY A 500 -7.47 -3.19 0.25
CA GLY A 500 -8.92 -3.06 0.12
C GLY A 500 -9.46 -3.59 -1.21
N ASN A 501 -9.18 -4.85 -1.47
CA ASN A 501 -9.71 -5.69 -2.54
C ASN A 501 -10.51 -6.84 -1.90
N SER A 502 -11.20 -7.65 -2.71
CA SER A 502 -11.76 -8.92 -2.19
C SER A 502 -10.67 -9.98 -2.07
N VAL A 503 -10.89 -10.97 -1.22
CA VAL A 503 -9.99 -12.13 -1.08
C VAL A 503 -9.78 -12.85 -2.41
N ALA A 504 -10.83 -12.98 -3.23
CA ALA A 504 -10.74 -13.58 -4.56
C ALA A 504 -9.77 -12.80 -5.49
N VAL A 505 -9.86 -11.47 -5.50
CA VAL A 505 -8.97 -10.62 -6.30
C VAL A 505 -7.53 -10.72 -5.81
N VAL A 506 -7.31 -10.76 -4.49
CA VAL A 506 -5.97 -10.96 -3.91
C VAL A 506 -5.39 -12.32 -4.29
N LYS A 507 -6.18 -13.38 -4.15
CA LYS A 507 -5.78 -14.75 -4.48
C LYS A 507 -5.37 -14.90 -5.94
N SER A 508 -6.11 -14.27 -6.86
CA SER A 508 -5.85 -14.41 -8.31
C SER A 508 -4.76 -13.48 -8.85
N ASN A 509 -4.60 -12.28 -8.26
CA ASN A 509 -3.75 -11.24 -8.88
C ASN A 509 -2.54 -10.85 -8.04
N TYR A 510 -2.45 -11.19 -6.75
CA TYR A 510 -1.39 -10.67 -5.89
C TYR A 510 -0.54 -11.75 -5.25
N ILE A 511 -1.15 -12.85 -4.78
CA ILE A 511 -0.43 -13.89 -4.04
C ILE A 511 -0.24 -15.13 -4.90
N PRO A 512 1.01 -15.45 -5.30
CA PRO A 512 1.31 -16.63 -6.11
C PRO A 512 0.84 -17.95 -5.51
N ASP A 513 0.37 -18.85 -6.36
CA ASP A 513 -0.13 -20.18 -5.99
C ASP A 513 0.92 -21.00 -5.24
N PHE A 514 2.17 -20.98 -5.70
CA PHE A 514 3.26 -21.69 -5.03
C PHE A 514 3.47 -21.17 -3.60
N LEU A 515 3.31 -19.87 -3.36
CA LEU A 515 3.51 -19.26 -2.06
C LEU A 515 2.39 -19.66 -1.10
N ARG A 516 1.15 -19.69 -1.61
CA ARG A 516 -0.02 -20.18 -0.86
C ARG A 516 0.14 -21.66 -0.51
N LEU A 517 0.55 -22.48 -1.48
CA LEU A 517 0.77 -23.92 -1.29
C LEU A 517 1.87 -24.16 -0.27
N LYS A 518 3.01 -23.46 -0.38
CA LYS A 518 4.13 -23.58 0.56
C LYS A 518 3.72 -23.22 2.00
N TRP A 519 2.93 -22.16 2.18
CA TRP A 519 2.36 -21.83 3.49
C TRP A 519 1.37 -22.85 4.03
N ALA A 520 0.44 -23.35 3.20
CA ALA A 520 -0.49 -24.39 3.61
C ALA A 520 0.24 -25.68 4.00
N THR A 521 1.21 -26.12 3.18
CA THR A 521 2.03 -27.30 3.43
C THR A 521 2.81 -27.17 4.73
N ARG A 522 3.44 -26.01 4.98
CA ARG A 522 4.14 -25.76 6.24
C ARG A 522 3.19 -25.82 7.44
N GLY A 523 2.02 -25.19 7.35
CA GLY A 523 1.02 -25.22 8.43
C GLY A 523 0.54 -26.65 8.74
N LEU A 524 0.22 -27.43 7.71
CA LEU A 524 -0.16 -28.84 7.85
C LEU A 524 0.96 -29.68 8.46
N ARG A 525 2.20 -29.52 7.97
CA ARG A 525 3.37 -30.23 8.49
C ARG A 525 3.66 -29.89 9.94
N MET A 526 3.56 -28.61 10.32
CA MET A 526 3.67 -28.20 11.72
C MET A 526 2.60 -28.92 12.57
N MET A 527 1.33 -28.92 12.16
CA MET A 527 0.26 -29.61 12.88
C MET A 527 0.51 -31.13 13.00
N GLN A 528 0.94 -31.78 11.93
CA GLN A 528 1.29 -33.20 11.93
C GLN A 528 2.43 -33.49 12.93
N GLN A 529 3.50 -32.69 12.91
CA GLN A 529 4.60 -32.85 13.85
C GLN A 529 4.17 -32.59 15.30
N LYS A 530 3.27 -31.63 15.56
CA LYS A 530 2.68 -31.45 16.90
C LYS A 530 2.00 -32.73 17.38
N LEU A 531 1.19 -33.37 16.52
CA LEU A 531 0.48 -34.61 16.86
C LEU A 531 1.43 -35.78 17.09
N ILE A 532 2.41 -35.95 16.21
CA ILE A 532 3.40 -37.02 16.31
C ILE A 532 4.18 -36.88 17.60
N ILE A 533 4.78 -35.71 17.87
CA ILE A 533 5.56 -35.47 19.09
C ILE A 533 4.72 -35.75 20.34
N VAL A 534 3.48 -35.25 20.41
CA VAL A 534 2.57 -35.52 21.54
C VAL A 534 2.29 -37.02 21.69
N ALA A 535 2.12 -37.76 20.59
CA ALA A 535 1.80 -39.19 20.62
C ALA A 535 3.01 -40.07 20.94
N THR A 536 4.22 -39.66 20.53
CA THR A 536 5.46 -40.43 20.65
C THR A 536 6.34 -40.00 21.81
N ASP A 537 5.94 -38.97 22.56
CA ASP A 537 6.64 -38.51 23.77
C ASP A 537 7.00 -39.66 24.70
N GLY A 538 8.30 -39.79 25.01
CA GLY A 538 8.83 -40.82 25.91
C GLY A 538 8.94 -42.22 25.29
N THR A 539 8.69 -42.38 23.99
CA THR A 539 8.87 -43.65 23.29
C THR A 539 10.28 -43.78 22.67
N PRO A 540 10.84 -45.00 22.54
CA PRO A 540 12.17 -45.19 21.96
C PRO A 540 12.32 -44.73 20.50
N TRP A 541 11.21 -44.63 19.77
CA TRP A 541 11.16 -44.25 18.35
C TRP A 541 10.72 -42.79 18.13
N GLU A 542 10.71 -41.96 19.18
CA GLU A 542 10.27 -40.56 19.10
C GLU A 542 11.06 -39.77 18.05
N ASP A 543 12.38 -39.94 18.00
CA ASP A 543 13.22 -39.29 16.99
C ASP A 543 12.91 -39.81 15.57
N GLU A 544 12.76 -41.13 15.42
CA GLU A 544 12.50 -41.77 14.13
C GLU A 544 11.11 -41.46 13.55
N ALA A 545 10.13 -41.22 14.41
CA ALA A 545 8.76 -40.92 14.02
C ALA A 545 8.55 -39.46 13.58
N THR A 546 9.46 -38.56 13.96
CA THR A 546 9.34 -37.12 13.69
C THR A 546 10.15 -36.66 12.47
N ASP A 547 9.81 -35.51 11.91
CA ASP A 547 10.56 -34.90 10.79
C ASP A 547 11.83 -34.14 11.27
N PHE A 548 12.27 -34.30 12.53
CA PHE A 548 13.42 -33.57 13.09
C PHE A 548 14.73 -34.32 12.88
N THR A 549 15.76 -33.62 12.44
CA THR A 549 17.09 -34.19 12.18
C THR A 549 17.96 -34.32 13.43
N SER A 550 17.60 -33.63 14.52
CA SER A 550 18.29 -33.74 15.81
C SER A 550 17.34 -33.52 17.01
N PRO A 551 17.63 -34.12 18.18
CA PRO A 551 16.84 -33.93 19.40
C PRO A 551 16.75 -32.45 19.84
N GLU A 552 17.79 -31.66 19.60
CA GLU A 552 17.82 -30.23 19.94
C GLU A 552 16.79 -29.45 19.12
N THR A 553 16.67 -29.76 17.82
CA THR A 553 15.68 -29.11 16.95
C THR A 553 14.24 -29.47 17.34
N ARG A 554 14.01 -30.68 17.85
CA ARG A 554 12.73 -31.10 18.43
C ARG A 554 12.41 -30.33 19.70
N VAL A 555 13.37 -30.18 20.64
CA VAL A 555 13.17 -29.41 21.88
C VAL A 555 12.82 -27.94 21.56
N ILE A 556 13.53 -27.31 20.62
CA ILE A 556 13.22 -25.94 20.16
C ILE A 556 11.77 -25.87 19.63
N PHE A 557 11.34 -26.88 18.86
CA PHE A 557 9.98 -26.93 18.35
C PHE A 557 8.94 -27.14 19.46
N ILE A 558 9.20 -28.00 20.45
CA ILE A 558 8.32 -28.20 21.62
C ILE A 558 8.18 -26.90 22.43
N GLN A 559 9.28 -26.21 22.68
CA GLN A 559 9.26 -24.90 23.36
C GLN A 559 8.40 -23.90 22.60
N LYS A 560 8.53 -23.86 21.27
CA LYS A 560 7.65 -23.04 20.42
C LYS A 560 6.18 -23.46 20.53
N MET A 561 5.88 -24.76 20.50
CA MET A 561 4.51 -25.27 20.68
C MET A 561 3.90 -24.81 22.01
N LEU A 562 4.69 -24.82 23.08
CA LEU A 562 4.27 -24.39 24.42
C LEU A 562 4.02 -22.88 24.50
N ARG A 563 4.83 -22.06 23.80
CA ARG A 563 4.60 -20.61 23.67
C ARG A 563 3.31 -20.30 22.90
N ASP A 564 3.07 -21.02 21.80
CA ASP A 564 1.93 -20.80 20.91
C ASP A 564 0.61 -21.42 21.41
N ALA A 565 0.65 -22.16 22.53
CA ALA A 565 -0.49 -22.89 23.08
C ALA A 565 -1.56 -21.93 23.62
N VAL A 566 -2.80 -22.06 23.11
CA VAL A 566 -3.93 -21.24 23.55
C VAL A 566 -4.54 -21.85 24.83
N ASN A 567 -4.96 -21.03 25.79
CA ASN A 567 -5.60 -21.52 27.01
C ASN A 567 -7.03 -22.00 26.69
N GLY A 568 -7.40 -23.19 27.14
CA GLY A 568 -8.77 -23.71 27.05
C GLY A 568 -9.07 -24.59 25.83
N ASP A 569 -8.12 -24.79 24.91
CA ASP A 569 -8.26 -25.83 23.89
C ASP A 569 -7.64 -27.15 24.35
N ALA A 570 -8.34 -28.26 24.09
CA ALA A 570 -8.00 -29.59 24.60
C ALA A 570 -6.61 -30.06 24.13
N PHE A 571 -6.17 -29.64 22.94
CA PHE A 571 -4.89 -30.06 22.38
C PHE A 571 -3.71 -29.33 23.03
N SER A 572 -3.83 -28.02 23.23
CA SER A 572 -2.86 -27.20 23.96
C SER A 572 -2.72 -27.62 25.43
N GLU A 573 -3.81 -28.08 26.06
CA GLU A 573 -3.77 -28.58 27.43
C GLU A 573 -2.99 -29.90 27.52
N ILE A 574 -3.19 -30.82 26.57
CA ILE A 574 -2.40 -32.06 26.46
C ILE A 574 -0.92 -31.74 26.23
N ILE A 575 -0.61 -30.80 25.34
CA ILE A 575 0.78 -30.35 25.08
C ILE A 575 1.41 -29.84 26.37
N ARG A 576 0.71 -28.98 27.12
CA ARG A 576 1.22 -28.48 28.40
C ARG A 576 1.46 -29.60 29.38
N GLN A 577 0.47 -30.48 29.60
CA GLN A 577 0.55 -31.56 30.58
C GLN A 577 1.72 -32.50 30.31
N ARG A 578 1.93 -32.90 29.05
CA ARG A 578 3.04 -33.79 28.67
C ARG A 578 4.40 -33.09 28.73
N PHE A 579 4.49 -31.86 28.23
CA PHE A 579 5.79 -31.19 28.08
C PHE A 579 6.11 -30.16 29.17
N LYS A 580 5.42 -30.16 30.33
CA LYS A 580 5.69 -29.25 31.46
C LYS A 580 7.17 -29.22 31.87
N GLY A 581 7.86 -30.37 31.81
CA GLY A 581 9.28 -30.51 32.17
C GLY A 581 10.28 -29.94 31.14
N HIS A 582 9.82 -29.54 29.96
CA HIS A 582 10.67 -29.02 28.88
C HIS A 582 10.82 -27.48 28.90
N LEU A 583 10.08 -26.78 29.76
CA LEU A 583 10.24 -25.35 30.02
C LEU A 583 11.47 -25.13 30.90
N ARG A 584 12.49 -24.45 30.37
CA ARG A 584 13.73 -24.21 31.11
C ARG A 584 13.60 -22.91 31.92
N SER A 585 13.34 -23.06 33.22
CA SER A 585 13.46 -22.03 34.26
C SER A 585 12.41 -20.91 34.27
N GLY A 586 12.23 -20.29 35.45
CA GLY A 586 11.22 -19.27 35.74
C GLY A 586 11.31 -17.98 34.90
N ASP A 587 12.41 -17.74 34.20
CA ASP A 587 12.58 -16.58 33.31
C ASP A 587 11.69 -16.65 32.05
N GLU A 588 11.32 -17.85 31.59
CA GLU A 588 10.47 -18.01 30.40
C GLU A 588 8.97 -17.80 30.72
N LEU A 589 8.55 -18.06 31.96
CA LEU A 589 7.19 -17.74 32.43
C LEU A 589 7.00 -16.22 32.52
N ILE A 590 8.06 -15.50 32.87
CA ILE A 590 8.09 -14.02 32.92
C ILE A 590 7.95 -13.44 31.50
N LYS A 591 8.63 -14.01 30.50
CA LYS A 591 8.44 -13.64 29.09
C LYS A 591 7.01 -13.88 28.57
N ALA A 592 6.35 -14.95 29.01
CA ALA A 592 4.94 -15.18 28.68
C ALA A 592 3.98 -14.16 29.33
N ILE A 593 4.41 -13.48 30.40
CA ILE A 593 3.71 -12.37 31.05
C ILE A 593 4.07 -11.02 30.40
N GLU A 594 5.29 -10.84 29.87
CA GLU A 594 5.73 -9.61 29.19
C GLU A 594 4.77 -9.18 28.05
N ASP A 595 4.28 -10.15 27.27
CA ASP A 595 3.37 -9.95 26.15
C ASP A 595 1.88 -9.76 26.54
N ARG A 596 1.56 -9.79 27.84
CA ARG A 596 0.18 -9.64 28.36
C ARG A 596 0.04 -8.39 29.23
N GLU A 597 -1.09 -7.70 29.11
CA GLU A 597 -1.46 -6.62 30.03
C GLU A 597 -2.04 -7.22 31.31
N LEU A 598 -1.28 -7.14 32.40
CA LEU A 598 -1.73 -7.54 33.73
C LEU A 598 -2.29 -6.32 34.46
N LEU A 599 -3.60 -6.32 34.73
CA LEU A 599 -4.25 -5.29 35.53
C LEU A 599 -4.29 -5.74 36.99
N ILE A 600 -3.50 -5.09 37.84
CA ILE A 600 -3.54 -5.29 39.30
C ILE A 600 -4.18 -4.04 39.90
N VAL A 601 -5.21 -4.22 40.73
CA VAL A 601 -5.78 -3.13 41.50
C VAL A 601 -4.82 -2.78 42.64
N LEU A 602 -4.26 -1.57 42.60
CA LEU A 602 -3.39 -1.04 43.65
C LEU A 602 -4.22 -0.61 44.86
N SER A 603 -4.60 -1.58 45.68
CA SER A 603 -5.23 -1.38 46.99
C SER A 603 -4.49 -2.18 48.06
N PRO A 604 -4.41 -1.70 49.31
CA PRO A 604 -3.73 -2.41 50.40
C PRO A 604 -4.25 -3.83 50.60
N GLU A 605 -5.56 -4.04 50.47
CA GLU A 605 -6.24 -5.32 50.64
C GLU A 605 -5.86 -6.32 49.54
N SER A 606 -5.79 -5.85 48.28
CA SER A 606 -5.43 -6.70 47.14
C SER A 606 -3.98 -7.17 47.22
N LEU A 607 -3.06 -6.29 47.63
CA LEU A 607 -1.65 -6.63 47.82
C LEU A 607 -1.45 -7.54 49.04
N ALA A 608 -2.15 -7.28 50.15
CA ALA A 608 -2.11 -8.12 51.34
C ALA A 608 -2.61 -9.55 51.05
N ALA A 609 -3.70 -9.69 50.28
CA ALA A 609 -4.21 -10.98 49.84
C ALA A 609 -3.21 -11.74 48.95
N LEU A 610 -2.55 -11.04 48.03
CA LEU A 610 -1.50 -11.62 47.18
C LEU A 610 -0.30 -12.12 48.00
N TYR A 611 0.16 -11.34 48.98
CA TYR A 611 1.27 -11.72 49.87
C TYR A 611 0.89 -12.85 50.83
N ALA A 612 -0.35 -12.87 51.34
CA ALA A 612 -0.86 -13.98 52.15
C ALA A 612 -0.88 -15.30 51.35
N HIS A 613 -1.26 -15.24 50.08
CA HIS A 613 -1.28 -16.41 49.19
C HIS A 613 0.12 -16.92 48.87
N GLU A 614 1.08 -16.01 48.64
CA GLU A 614 2.51 -16.37 48.52
C GLU A 614 3.02 -17.10 49.77
N ALA A 615 2.76 -16.56 50.96
CA ALA A 615 3.16 -17.15 52.23
C ALA A 615 2.51 -18.53 52.46
N SER A 616 1.23 -18.70 52.07
CA SER A 616 0.53 -19.99 52.19
C SER A 616 1.12 -21.07 51.27
N ILE A 617 1.50 -20.73 50.04
CA ILE A 617 2.14 -21.69 49.11
C ILE A 617 3.52 -22.10 49.63
N LEU A 618 4.31 -21.14 50.11
CA LEU A 618 5.63 -21.42 50.69
C LEU A 618 5.53 -22.33 51.94
N ASN A 619 4.50 -22.15 52.77
CA ASN A 619 4.25 -23.00 53.93
C ASN A 619 3.72 -24.40 53.56
N LYS A 620 2.91 -24.54 52.51
CA LYS A 620 2.46 -25.87 52.02
C LYS A 620 3.60 -26.72 51.46
N GLY A 621 4.56 -26.10 50.77
CA GLY A 621 5.76 -26.80 50.28
C GLY A 621 6.66 -27.39 51.37
N ALA A 622 6.57 -26.89 52.62
CA ALA A 622 7.31 -27.42 53.77
C ALA A 622 6.58 -28.58 54.48
N THR A 623 5.27 -28.76 54.25
CA THR A 623 4.46 -29.74 55.00
C THR A 623 4.20 -31.04 54.22
N GLU A 624 4.40 -31.06 52.90
CA GLU A 624 4.19 -32.25 52.06
C GLU A 624 5.38 -33.23 52.03
N GLN A 625 6.45 -33.02 52.81
CA GLN A 625 7.53 -33.99 52.99
C GLN A 625 7.32 -34.98 54.16
N THR A 626 6.20 -34.92 54.89
CA THR A 626 5.93 -35.84 56.01
C THR A 626 4.46 -36.25 56.08
N SER A 627 4.01 -37.12 55.15
CA SER A 627 2.95 -38.10 55.40
C SER A 627 2.78 -39.02 54.18
N GLU A 628 3.56 -40.10 54.13
CA GLU A 628 3.20 -41.29 53.36
C GLU A 628 2.13 -42.08 54.12
N GLN A 629 0.94 -42.27 53.55
CA GLN A 629 0.18 -43.53 53.68
C GLN A 629 -0.89 -43.66 52.56
N PRO A 630 -1.28 -44.90 52.20
CA PRO A 630 -1.86 -45.20 50.90
C PRO A 630 -3.39 -45.34 50.90
N ASN A 631 -3.95 -45.08 49.72
CA ASN A 631 -5.18 -45.65 49.14
C ASN A 631 -6.57 -45.06 49.46
N THR A 632 -7.30 -44.94 48.34
CA THR A 632 -8.73 -45.23 48.08
C THR A 632 -9.80 -44.15 48.23
N HIS A 633 -10.66 -44.16 47.21
CA HIS A 633 -11.98 -43.53 47.03
C HIS A 633 -12.05 -42.18 46.32
N SER A 634 -12.48 -42.25 45.05
CA SER A 634 -13.26 -41.20 44.39
C SER A 634 -14.46 -40.81 45.28
N PRO A 635 -14.85 -39.53 45.26
CA PRO A 635 -16.17 -39.27 44.70
C PRO A 635 -16.20 -38.03 43.79
N THR A 636 -16.98 -38.21 42.73
CA THR A 636 -17.65 -37.23 41.89
C THR A 636 -18.17 -36.00 42.65
N LEU A 637 -18.02 -34.82 42.06
CA LEU A 637 -18.84 -33.63 42.37
C LEU A 637 -19.24 -32.89 41.05
N PRO A 638 -20.39 -32.19 41.08
CA PRO A 638 -21.34 -32.10 39.98
C PRO A 638 -21.12 -30.91 39.05
N SER A 639 -21.65 -31.08 37.84
CA SER A 639 -21.99 -30.00 36.93
C SER A 639 -22.99 -29.04 37.56
N LEU A 640 -22.61 -27.76 37.68
CA LEU A 640 -23.54 -26.65 37.75
C LEU A 640 -23.10 -25.59 36.76
N SER A 641 -23.74 -25.65 35.59
CA SER A 641 -23.99 -24.50 34.75
C SER A 641 -24.86 -23.51 35.51
N ASN A 642 -24.42 -22.26 35.60
CA ASN A 642 -25.28 -21.09 35.50
C ASN A 642 -24.45 -19.94 34.98
N GLY A 643 -24.95 -19.32 33.91
CA GLY A 643 -24.32 -18.19 33.26
C GLY A 643 -24.39 -16.95 34.13
N ASP A 644 -23.27 -16.26 34.21
CA ASP A 644 -23.26 -14.80 34.28
C ASP A 644 -22.00 -14.27 33.60
N ASP A 645 -22.14 -13.15 32.90
CA ASP A 645 -21.27 -12.63 31.85
C ASP A 645 -20.07 -11.85 32.43
N GLY A 646 -19.28 -12.49 33.31
CA GLY A 646 -18.26 -11.82 34.14
C GLY A 646 -16.78 -12.22 33.93
N SER A 647 -16.43 -13.33 33.28
CA SER A 647 -15.04 -13.83 33.27
C SER A 647 -14.30 -13.61 31.94
N LYS A 648 -13.94 -12.35 31.64
CA LYS A 648 -12.89 -12.05 30.64
C LYS A 648 -11.47 -12.15 31.21
N TYR A 649 -11.33 -12.46 32.50
CA TYR A 649 -10.03 -12.56 33.17
C TYR A 649 -9.62 -14.03 33.26
N ALA A 650 -8.59 -14.41 32.52
CA ALA A 650 -7.97 -15.71 32.69
C ALA A 650 -7.37 -15.80 34.10
N ASN A 651 -7.69 -16.86 34.85
CA ASN A 651 -7.09 -17.09 36.17
C ASN A 651 -5.57 -17.20 36.02
N ILE A 652 -4.84 -16.40 36.81
CA ILE A 652 -3.39 -16.50 36.94
C ILE A 652 -3.07 -17.92 37.46
N PRO A 653 -2.16 -18.68 36.81
CA PRO A 653 -1.74 -19.98 37.34
C PRO A 653 -1.28 -19.83 38.79
N ALA A 654 -1.74 -20.70 39.69
CA ALA A 654 -1.39 -20.62 41.12
C ALA A 654 0.13 -20.60 41.35
N GLU A 655 0.88 -21.24 40.46
CA GLU A 655 2.35 -21.30 40.43
C GLU A 655 3.02 -19.94 40.10
N ALA A 656 2.32 -19.05 39.40
CA ALA A 656 2.81 -17.72 39.01
C ALA A 656 2.58 -16.65 40.09
N ILE A 657 1.64 -16.89 41.03
CA ILE A 657 1.29 -15.94 42.10
C ILE A 657 2.48 -15.63 43.01
N PRO A 658 3.30 -16.60 43.47
CA PRO A 658 4.49 -16.32 44.29
C PRO A 658 5.58 -15.54 43.54
N ALA A 659 5.72 -15.75 42.23
CA ALA A 659 6.68 -15.00 41.42
C ALA A 659 6.22 -13.54 41.28
N LEU A 660 4.93 -13.33 41.02
CA LEU A 660 4.33 -12.01 40.92
C LEU A 660 4.42 -11.22 42.24
N ALA A 661 4.08 -11.87 43.37
CA ALA A 661 4.15 -11.28 44.70
C ALA A 661 5.57 -10.80 45.05
N ARG A 662 6.58 -11.61 44.73
CA ARG A 662 8.00 -11.26 44.91
C ARG A 662 8.41 -10.07 44.06
N LEU A 663 8.05 -10.06 42.78
CA LEU A 663 8.40 -8.97 41.87
C LEU A 663 7.77 -7.63 42.30
N ILE A 664 6.51 -7.65 42.76
CA ILE A 664 5.82 -6.43 43.26
C ILE A 664 6.47 -5.97 44.57
N ARG A 665 6.80 -6.88 45.49
CA ARG A 665 7.49 -6.56 46.75
C ARG A 665 8.88 -5.97 46.48
N ALA A 666 9.65 -6.55 45.56
CA ALA A 666 10.96 -6.03 45.17
C ALA A 666 10.85 -4.63 44.54
N SER A 667 9.89 -4.44 43.64
CA SER A 667 9.64 -3.15 42.98
C SER A 667 9.16 -2.05 43.93
N ALA A 668 8.50 -2.41 45.04
CA ALA A 668 8.03 -1.47 46.06
C ALA A 668 9.09 -1.09 47.10
N THR A 669 10.16 -1.88 47.24
CA THR A 669 11.13 -1.74 48.36
C THR A 669 12.55 -1.42 47.91
N MET A 670 12.95 -1.75 46.68
CA MET A 670 14.32 -1.56 46.19
C MET A 670 14.49 -0.25 45.40
N SER A 671 15.70 0.31 45.42
CA SER A 671 16.04 1.49 44.62
C SER A 671 16.09 1.14 43.12
N LYS A 672 15.78 2.08 42.23
CA LYS A 672 15.74 1.84 40.76
C LYS A 672 17.09 1.33 40.20
N ALA A 673 18.20 1.60 40.89
CA ALA A 673 19.53 1.13 40.52
C ALA A 673 19.75 -0.36 40.82
N ASP A 674 19.05 -0.91 41.83
CA ASP A 674 19.28 -2.26 42.36
C ASP A 674 18.35 -3.32 41.75
N LEU A 675 17.40 -2.89 40.92
CA LEU A 675 16.42 -3.76 40.28
C LEU A 675 16.98 -4.53 39.08
N GLN A 676 16.66 -5.82 39.04
CA GLN A 676 16.89 -6.68 37.88
C GLN A 676 15.98 -6.29 36.71
N LEU A 677 16.31 -6.77 35.51
CA LEU A 677 15.59 -6.40 34.27
C LEU A 677 14.08 -6.72 34.33
N SER A 678 13.71 -7.85 34.93
CA SER A 678 12.32 -8.28 35.13
C SER A 678 11.53 -7.37 36.08
N GLU A 679 12.19 -6.81 37.09
CA GLU A 679 11.58 -5.90 38.07
C GLU A 679 11.46 -4.47 37.51
N LYS A 680 12.44 -4.05 36.69
CA LYS A 680 12.38 -2.78 35.94
C LYS A 680 11.18 -2.70 35.01
N ILE A 681 10.74 -3.82 34.42
CA ILE A 681 9.55 -3.87 33.55
C ILE A 681 8.27 -3.51 34.30
N ILE A 682 8.13 -3.91 35.57
CA ILE A 682 6.98 -3.51 36.39
C ILE A 682 7.03 -2.01 36.65
N ILE A 683 8.19 -1.48 37.02
CA ILE A 683 8.36 -0.04 37.27
C ILE A 683 8.19 0.80 36.00
N ASP A 684 8.70 0.36 34.85
CA ASP A 684 8.62 1.12 33.60
C ASP A 684 7.18 1.14 33.03
N LYS A 685 6.33 0.19 33.46
CA LYS A 685 4.87 0.23 33.22
C LYS A 685 4.11 1.09 34.23
N LEU A 686 4.75 1.53 35.32
CA LEU A 686 4.20 2.45 36.33
C LEU A 686 4.75 3.87 36.08
N SER A 687 3.91 4.82 35.69
CA SER A 687 4.35 6.21 35.42
C SER A 687 4.14 7.13 36.64
N GLY A 688 5.08 8.03 36.89
CA GLY A 688 4.92 9.16 37.83
C GLY A 688 4.59 8.79 39.28
N ASP A 689 3.63 9.51 39.88
CA ASP A 689 3.19 9.41 41.29
C ASP A 689 2.75 7.99 41.73
N VAL A 690 2.53 7.08 40.77
CA VAL A 690 2.08 5.71 41.03
C VAL A 690 3.17 4.85 41.72
N GLN A 691 4.47 5.16 41.58
CA GLN A 691 5.51 4.42 42.30
C GLN A 691 5.51 4.73 43.81
N SER A 692 5.39 6.01 44.16
CA SER A 692 5.25 6.44 45.56
C SER A 692 3.95 5.93 46.17
N GLN A 693 2.87 5.90 45.37
CA GLN A 693 1.60 5.29 45.76
C GLN A 693 1.75 3.78 45.98
N LEU A 694 2.43 3.06 45.09
CA LEU A 694 2.71 1.62 45.27
C LEU A 694 3.51 1.37 46.55
N ALA A 695 4.52 2.18 46.86
CA ALA A 695 5.30 2.04 48.08
C ALA A 695 4.45 2.29 49.34
N ALA A 696 3.58 3.32 49.33
CA ALA A 696 2.66 3.60 50.43
C ALA A 696 1.63 2.47 50.63
N THR A 697 0.99 2.03 49.53
CA THR A 697 0.05 0.92 49.51
C THR A 697 0.72 -0.40 49.92
N HIS A 698 1.99 -0.61 49.58
CA HIS A 698 2.78 -1.76 50.02
C HIS A 698 2.99 -1.75 51.54
N ILE A 699 3.32 -0.60 52.13
CA ILE A 699 3.49 -0.46 53.58
C ILE A 699 2.17 -0.76 54.30
N GLU A 700 1.05 -0.21 53.81
CA GLU A 700 -0.28 -0.47 54.35
C GLU A 700 -0.69 -1.94 54.19
N ALA A 701 -0.38 -2.56 53.05
CA ALA A 701 -0.63 -3.98 52.80
C ALA A 701 0.17 -4.89 53.75
N MET A 702 1.44 -4.55 54.03
CA MET A 702 2.26 -5.29 54.99
C MET A 702 1.75 -5.12 56.42
N ALA A 703 1.26 -3.93 56.78
CA ALA A 703 0.61 -3.70 58.08
C ALA A 703 -0.70 -4.51 58.22
N LEU A 704 -1.53 -4.56 57.17
CA LEU A 704 -2.74 -5.39 57.13
C LEU A 704 -2.40 -6.89 57.20
N LEU A 705 -1.36 -7.34 56.50
CA LEU A 705 -0.90 -8.73 56.55
C LEU A 705 -0.45 -9.11 57.97
N GLU A 706 0.26 -8.22 58.67
CA GLU A 706 0.70 -8.43 60.05
C GLU A 706 -0.48 -8.37 61.05
N GLN A 707 -1.41 -7.43 60.87
CA GLN A 707 -2.64 -7.31 61.68
C GLN A 707 -3.56 -8.54 61.55
N HIS A 708 -3.52 -9.21 60.40
CA HIS A 708 -4.33 -10.39 60.11
C HIS A 708 -3.53 -11.69 60.10
N LYS A 709 -2.28 -11.69 60.56
CA LYS A 709 -1.37 -12.86 60.54
C LYS A 709 -1.96 -14.09 61.24
N ASP A 710 -2.71 -13.87 62.31
CA ASP A 710 -3.41 -14.92 63.07
C ASP A 710 -4.73 -15.39 62.40
N LYS A 711 -5.24 -14.61 61.44
CA LYS A 711 -6.42 -14.92 60.60
C LYS A 711 -6.04 -15.40 59.20
N VAL A 712 -4.76 -15.37 58.79
CA VAL A 712 -4.30 -15.83 57.47
C VAL A 712 -4.33 -17.36 57.34
N THR A 713 -4.52 -18.09 58.45
CA THR A 713 -4.94 -19.51 58.43
C THR A 713 -6.39 -19.71 57.93
N PHE A 714 -7.10 -18.62 57.61
CA PHE A 714 -8.53 -18.61 57.26
C PHE A 714 -8.80 -18.36 55.77
N ALA A 715 -7.87 -18.70 54.87
CA ALA A 715 -8.11 -18.68 53.42
C ALA A 715 -8.84 -19.93 52.89
N TYR A 716 -9.52 -20.70 53.76
CA TYR A 716 -10.45 -21.77 53.35
C TYR A 716 -11.93 -21.34 53.40
N SER A 717 -12.28 -20.15 53.90
CA SER A 717 -13.69 -19.73 54.04
C SER A 717 -14.13 -18.57 53.12
N ILE A 718 -13.21 -17.81 52.51
CA ILE A 718 -13.54 -16.79 51.48
C ILE A 718 -13.78 -17.44 50.10
N ARG A 719 -14.47 -18.59 50.11
CA ARG A 719 -15.14 -19.15 48.93
C ARG A 719 -16.65 -19.26 49.13
N ALA A 720 -17.16 -18.86 50.31
CA ALA A 720 -18.57 -19.00 50.69
C ALA A 720 -19.34 -17.67 50.88
N GLN A 721 -18.73 -16.50 50.64
CA GLN A 721 -19.38 -15.19 50.89
C GLN A 721 -19.32 -14.18 49.74
N LEU A 722 -18.96 -14.60 48.51
CA LEU A 722 -19.11 -13.77 47.31
C LEU A 722 -20.24 -14.29 46.38
N GLY A 723 -21.28 -14.84 47.00
CA GLY A 723 -22.53 -15.22 46.34
C GLY A 723 -23.65 -15.22 47.36
N GLY A 724 -24.32 -14.07 47.51
CA GLY A 724 -25.46 -13.90 48.40
C GLY A 724 -25.92 -12.45 48.42
N ASP A 725 -27.07 -12.19 47.80
CA ASP A 725 -27.85 -10.96 47.90
C ASP A 725 -28.30 -10.66 49.35
N ASP A 726 -28.54 -9.37 49.60
CA ASP A 726 -29.28 -8.72 50.69
C ASP A 726 -28.68 -8.67 52.13
N ALA A 727 -28.37 -7.44 52.59
CA ALA A 727 -28.93 -6.85 53.82
C ALA A 727 -28.54 -5.36 54.02
N GLU A 728 -29.53 -4.58 54.47
CA GLU A 728 -29.58 -3.15 54.80
C GLU A 728 -28.56 -2.67 55.87
N VAL A 729 -27.97 -1.48 55.70
CA VAL A 729 -28.37 -0.14 56.22
C VAL A 729 -27.62 0.95 55.44
#